data_AF-A0A945CTX2-F1
#
_entry.id   AF-A0A945CTX2-F1
#
_cell.length_a   1.000
_cell.length_b   1.000
_cell.length_c   1.000
_cell.angle_alpha   90.00
_cell.angle_beta   90.00
_cell.angle_gamma   90.00
#
_symmetry.space_group_name_H-M   'P 1'
#
loop_
_entity.id
_entity.type
_entity.pdbx_description
1 polymer ?
#
loop_
_entity_poly.entity_id
_entity_poly.type
_entity_poly.pdbx_seq_one_letter_code
_entity_poly.pdbx_strand_id
1 'polypeptide(L)'
;MKITCLFFACLLLTGARMVYGHSGTVVSAYLTEGIVPDGDLTDWPTDLPVYPIVHADYGDKPEGPEDLSAHFRIGYDLGENALYIAVEVTDQSVVIAEPDSSSWDNQDGCELFVDSAHLRTGPTLIQYTRHGDQTQVNGRTDDRYDVAVLRTGAKQVYEWRIDIVDAMHPGQSLGFDLSIADKDEDGSFSWLAWGPGTQKLDQVDRVGDLFLVDATTSFGQLMGRIEWQDPSTIPLPGHVRIHSLQNPSMWTQVPVDSTRAYRATVPLGPYTIHTPDIGRLRIDPGPHVHVHVVAERVAQVDLLRVMPLPEPGLIGSEGVLHHFDTLEPDQIDHFVRAYMDFHKIPGLSLALIEDAKVVYHHGYGLQDATEDKKVDATTLFEAASMTKPVFTYAVARLVDRGVLDWDTPLYTYWPYEDIAYDERYKLITARMVVSHTTGFPNWRSGKLEIQFTPGTQFGYSGEGFEYLGKVVSHLTGKSLIDLVQDEVFTPLGMENAYLVWNEESGRPKAMAHMHGKSPQSRRQWDAPNMAASLHIDAKTYAQFLIAVSKGVGLSRATLEEMMTVQTEVPDADASFGLGFSLEESPVGLRFGHGGRNFGFTSESGFYRVGKMGYVLLVNNDEAGVFDRALRAYLITGKTEVGMDE
;
A
#
# COMPACT_ATOMS: atom_id res chain seq x y z
N MET A 1 -12.41 18.62 -20.94
CA MET A 1 -12.09 17.39 -21.69
C MET A 1 -11.53 16.44 -20.63
N LYS A 2 -12.30 15.42 -20.23
CA LYS A 2 -12.00 14.60 -19.05
C LYS A 2 -11.02 13.50 -19.46
N ILE A 3 -9.73 13.74 -19.24
CA ILE A 3 -8.70 12.71 -19.37
C ILE A 3 -8.79 11.83 -18.13
N THR A 4 -9.38 10.65 -18.29
CA THR A 4 -9.60 9.69 -17.20
C THR A 4 -8.47 8.67 -17.25
N CYS A 5 -7.46 8.80 -16.38
CA CYS A 5 -6.49 7.72 -16.15
C CYS A 5 -7.15 6.61 -15.33
N LEU A 6 -6.89 5.36 -15.74
CA LEU A 6 -7.34 4.14 -15.07
C LEU A 6 -7.05 4.20 -13.54
N PHE A 7 -8.10 4.40 -12.76
CA PHE A 7 -8.17 4.04 -11.35
C PHE A 7 -8.97 2.75 -11.23
N PHE A 8 -8.30 1.60 -11.18
CA PHE A 8 -8.95 0.36 -10.75
C PHE A 8 -8.70 0.16 -9.26
N ALA A 9 -9.61 0.71 -8.46
CA ALA A 9 -9.82 0.31 -7.08
C ALA A 9 -10.64 -1.00 -7.09
N CYS A 10 -10.12 -2.05 -6.45
CA CYS A 10 -10.93 -3.20 -6.07
C CYS A 10 -11.99 -2.73 -5.07
N LEU A 11 -13.20 -2.44 -5.55
CA LEU A 11 -14.34 -2.12 -4.72
C LEU A 11 -15.22 -3.36 -4.59
N LEU A 12 -14.93 -4.17 -3.57
CA LEU A 12 -15.87 -5.13 -2.99
C LEU A 12 -15.69 -5.06 -1.47
N LEU A 13 -16.60 -4.34 -0.82
CA LEU A 13 -17.08 -4.54 0.57
C LEU A 13 -18.23 -3.55 0.79
N THR A 14 -19.41 -3.91 0.30
CA THR A 14 -20.67 -3.24 0.68
C THR A 14 -21.05 -3.69 2.08
N GLY A 15 -20.77 -2.87 3.09
CA GLY A 15 -21.24 -3.11 4.46
C GLY A 15 -20.60 -2.22 5.54
N ALA A 16 -19.31 -1.92 5.43
CA ALA A 16 -18.61 -1.12 6.43
C ALA A 16 -18.72 0.39 6.11
N ARG A 17 -19.05 1.22 7.11
CA ARG A 17 -18.77 2.66 7.02
C ARG A 17 -17.25 2.84 6.99
N MET A 18 -16.69 3.11 5.82
CA MET A 18 -15.28 3.46 5.69
C MET A 18 -15.03 4.78 6.44
N VAL A 19 -14.46 4.70 7.64
CA VAL A 19 -13.89 5.84 8.35
C VAL A 19 -12.49 6.07 7.80
N TYR A 20 -12.30 7.18 7.11
CA TYR A 20 -10.99 7.61 6.61
C TYR A 20 -10.34 8.50 7.67
N GLY A 21 -9.49 7.93 8.53
CA GLY A 21 -8.65 8.69 9.47
C GLY A 21 -8.52 8.05 10.86
N HIS A 22 -7.76 8.75 11.71
CA HIS A 22 -7.50 8.42 13.12
C HIS A 22 -8.76 8.08 13.88
N SER A 23 -8.67 7.10 14.79
CA SER A 23 -9.81 6.71 15.62
C SER A 23 -10.28 7.89 16.48
N GLY A 24 -9.36 8.80 16.81
CA GLY A 24 -9.60 9.91 17.72
C GLY A 24 -9.68 9.49 19.17
N THR A 25 -9.50 8.20 19.46
CA THR A 25 -9.55 7.64 20.81
C THR A 25 -8.19 7.76 21.47
N VAL A 26 -8.22 8.06 22.76
CA VAL A 26 -7.02 8.19 23.59
C VAL A 26 -7.20 7.37 24.86
N VAL A 27 -6.20 6.57 25.18
CA VAL A 27 -6.12 5.77 26.40
C VAL A 27 -4.87 6.16 27.19
N SER A 28 -4.86 5.95 28.50
CA SER A 28 -3.68 6.17 29.35
C SER A 28 -3.24 4.87 30.00
N ALA A 29 -1.97 4.50 29.81
CA ALA A 29 -1.30 3.45 30.56
C ALA A 29 -0.53 4.06 31.72
N TYR A 30 -0.62 3.40 32.87
CA TYR A 30 0.03 3.81 34.10
C TYR A 30 1.19 2.88 34.42
N LEU A 31 2.16 3.38 35.17
CA LEU A 31 3.27 2.58 35.68
C LEU A 31 2.71 1.43 36.54
N THR A 32 3.02 0.21 36.14
CA THR A 32 2.60 -1.00 36.83
C THR A 32 3.75 -2.00 36.82
N GLU A 33 4.16 -2.48 37.99
CA GLU A 33 5.27 -3.43 38.14
C GLU A 33 4.75 -4.77 38.66
N GLY A 34 5.40 -5.86 38.26
CA GLY A 34 5.17 -7.19 38.83
C GLY A 34 3.96 -7.96 38.31
N ILE A 35 3.42 -7.59 37.14
CA ILE A 35 2.37 -8.36 36.45
C ILE A 35 2.98 -9.63 35.83
N VAL A 36 2.33 -10.77 36.05
CA VAL A 36 2.67 -12.06 35.47
C VAL A 36 1.56 -12.50 34.52
N PRO A 37 1.82 -12.66 33.20
CA PRO A 37 0.79 -13.09 32.25
C PRO A 37 0.38 -14.55 32.49
N ASP A 38 -0.68 -14.77 33.27
CA ASP A 38 -1.23 -16.09 33.61
C ASP A 38 -2.76 -16.17 33.48
N GLY A 39 -3.42 -15.06 33.16
CA GLY A 39 -4.86 -14.91 32.99
C GLY A 39 -5.62 -14.60 34.30
N ASP A 40 -4.94 -14.58 35.45
CA ASP A 40 -5.50 -14.18 36.74
C ASP A 40 -5.13 -12.73 37.08
N LEU A 41 -6.12 -11.84 36.98
CA LEU A 41 -5.90 -10.40 37.16
C LEU A 41 -5.74 -9.95 38.63
N THR A 42 -5.33 -10.84 39.55
CA THR A 42 -5.21 -10.52 40.99
C THR A 42 -3.96 -9.72 41.34
N ASP A 43 -2.94 -9.76 40.49
CA ASP A 43 -1.71 -8.98 40.58
C ASP A 43 -1.84 -7.58 39.93
N TRP A 44 -2.92 -7.31 39.20
CA TRP A 44 -3.20 -5.99 38.63
C TRP A 44 -3.61 -4.97 39.70
N PRO A 45 -3.15 -3.70 39.60
CA PRO A 45 -3.65 -2.63 40.45
C PRO A 45 -5.15 -2.40 40.23
N THR A 46 -5.87 -2.24 41.33
CA THR A 46 -7.35 -2.17 41.33
C THR A 46 -7.90 -0.79 41.00
N ASP A 47 -7.04 0.23 40.99
CA ASP A 47 -7.37 1.64 40.70
C ASP A 47 -7.08 2.04 39.25
N LEU A 48 -6.61 1.11 38.41
CA LEU A 48 -6.43 1.38 36.98
C LEU A 48 -7.76 1.66 36.29
N PRO A 49 -7.82 2.64 35.38
CA PRO A 49 -8.99 2.87 34.56
C PRO A 49 -9.32 1.66 33.69
N VAL A 50 -10.62 1.41 33.53
CA VAL A 50 -11.16 0.38 32.65
C VAL A 50 -11.81 1.04 31.44
N TYR A 51 -11.45 0.57 30.25
CA TYR A 51 -11.87 1.13 28.97
C TYR A 51 -12.78 0.15 28.23
N PRO A 52 -14.02 0.54 27.87
CA PRO A 52 -14.94 -0.35 27.17
C PRO A 52 -14.59 -0.48 25.68
N ILE A 53 -14.85 -1.66 25.11
CA ILE A 53 -14.65 -1.98 23.69
C ILE A 53 -16.05 -2.10 23.07
N VAL A 54 -16.46 -1.12 22.27
CA VAL A 54 -17.88 -0.91 21.94
C VAL A 54 -18.18 -0.66 20.46
N HIS A 55 -17.15 -0.50 19.62
CA HIS A 55 -17.35 -0.17 18.22
C HIS A 55 -17.59 -1.43 17.38
N ALA A 56 -18.87 -1.77 17.15
CA ALA A 56 -19.31 -2.84 16.26
C ALA A 56 -19.33 -2.39 14.78
N ASP A 57 -18.15 -2.23 14.19
CA ASP A 57 -17.99 -1.66 12.84
C ASP A 57 -17.91 -2.73 11.71
N TYR A 58 -17.85 -4.01 12.07
CA TYR A 58 -17.87 -5.14 11.13
C TYR A 58 -18.62 -6.34 11.73
N GLY A 59 -19.19 -7.16 10.85
CA GLY A 59 -20.02 -8.29 11.25
C GLY A 59 -21.40 -7.88 11.74
N ASP A 60 -22.04 -8.81 12.44
CA ASP A 60 -23.29 -8.63 13.15
C ASP A 60 -23.08 -7.74 14.39
N LYS A 61 -24.16 -7.12 14.86
CA LYS A 61 -24.13 -6.33 16.09
C LYS A 61 -24.56 -7.21 17.24
N PRO A 62 -23.88 -7.15 18.39
CA PRO A 62 -24.28 -7.96 19.52
C PRO A 62 -25.72 -7.67 19.97
N GLU A 63 -26.48 -8.73 20.25
CA GLU A 63 -27.88 -8.67 20.72
C GLU A 63 -27.99 -8.26 22.20
N GLY A 64 -26.87 -8.24 22.94
CA GLY A 64 -26.79 -7.80 24.33
C GLY A 64 -25.40 -7.97 24.94
N PRO A 65 -25.22 -7.61 26.23
CA PRO A 65 -23.93 -7.74 26.91
C PRO A 65 -23.54 -9.20 27.25
N GLU A 66 -24.51 -10.11 27.27
CA GLU A 66 -24.27 -11.56 27.43
C GLU A 66 -23.88 -12.21 26.11
N ASP A 67 -24.31 -11.61 24.99
CA ASP A 67 -23.93 -12.03 23.64
C ASP A 67 -22.45 -11.73 23.41
N LEU A 68 -22.09 -10.46 23.49
CA LEU A 68 -20.70 -10.04 23.51
C LEU A 68 -20.54 -8.70 24.24
N SER A 69 -19.67 -8.67 25.25
CA SER A 69 -19.18 -7.42 25.82
C SER A 69 -17.71 -7.54 26.21
N ALA A 70 -16.95 -6.45 26.00
CA ALA A 70 -15.53 -6.47 26.30
C ALA A 70 -15.05 -5.13 26.86
N HIS A 71 -14.03 -5.21 27.70
CA HIS A 71 -13.30 -4.06 28.23
C HIS A 71 -11.85 -4.43 28.49
N PHE A 72 -10.99 -3.43 28.62
CA PHE A 72 -9.59 -3.66 28.93
C PHE A 72 -9.05 -2.65 29.93
N ARG A 73 -7.90 -3.01 30.50
CA ARG A 73 -7.05 -2.17 31.33
C ARG A 73 -5.62 -2.31 30.80
N ILE A 74 -4.81 -1.27 30.98
CA ILE A 74 -3.46 -1.22 30.42
C ILE A 74 -2.48 -0.56 31.40
N GLY A 75 -1.31 -1.17 31.53
CA GLY A 75 -0.18 -0.68 32.31
C GLY A 75 1.13 -0.85 31.55
N TYR A 76 2.21 -0.30 32.09
CA TYR A 76 3.55 -0.47 31.53
C TYR A 76 4.62 -0.52 32.62
N ASP A 77 5.67 -1.29 32.36
CA ASP A 77 6.82 -1.44 33.26
C ASP A 77 8.09 -0.89 32.57
N LEU A 78 8.78 0.04 33.23
CA LEU A 78 10.02 0.65 32.72
C LEU A 78 11.25 -0.25 32.89
N GLY A 79 11.27 -1.09 33.93
CA GLY A 79 12.35 -2.02 34.20
C GLY A 79 12.36 -3.19 33.22
N GLU A 80 11.18 -3.65 32.82
CA GLU A 80 11.01 -4.67 31.79
C GLU A 80 10.89 -4.11 30.37
N ASN A 81 10.64 -2.80 30.24
CA ASN A 81 10.32 -2.12 28.99
C ASN A 81 9.18 -2.82 28.23
N ALA A 82 8.09 -3.14 28.94
CA ALA A 82 6.96 -3.89 28.40
C ALA A 82 5.59 -3.23 28.68
N LEU A 83 4.67 -3.37 27.72
CA LEU A 83 3.26 -3.08 27.90
C LEU A 83 2.52 -4.31 28.43
N TYR A 84 1.61 -4.08 29.36
CA TYR A 84 0.69 -5.10 29.88
C TYR A 84 -0.74 -4.72 29.55
N ILE A 85 -1.49 -5.65 28.94
CA ILE A 85 -2.88 -5.42 28.54
C ILE A 85 -3.72 -6.60 29.04
N ALA A 86 -4.72 -6.32 29.88
CA ALA A 86 -5.71 -7.31 30.28
C ALA A 86 -7.05 -6.99 29.64
N VAL A 87 -7.60 -7.96 28.92
CA VAL A 87 -8.83 -7.85 28.13
C VAL A 87 -9.83 -8.85 28.67
N GLU A 88 -10.93 -8.35 29.21
CA GLU A 88 -12.01 -9.15 29.76
C GLU A 88 -13.17 -9.16 28.77
N VAL A 89 -13.51 -10.35 28.29
CA VAL A 89 -14.60 -10.60 27.35
C VAL A 89 -15.66 -11.43 28.06
N THR A 90 -16.91 -11.02 27.94
CA THR A 90 -18.09 -11.84 28.26
C THR A 90 -18.74 -12.22 26.95
N ASP A 91 -18.87 -13.52 26.74
CA ASP A 91 -19.37 -14.13 25.50
C ASP A 91 -20.02 -15.48 25.86
N GLN A 92 -21.22 -15.71 25.32
CA GLN A 92 -22.04 -16.89 25.59
C GLN A 92 -21.59 -18.17 24.85
N SER A 93 -20.79 -18.05 23.79
CA SER A 93 -20.31 -19.17 22.98
C SER A 93 -18.86 -19.00 22.55
N VAL A 94 -17.99 -19.82 23.15
CA VAL A 94 -16.58 -19.85 22.75
C VAL A 94 -16.39 -20.77 21.54
N VAL A 95 -16.06 -20.23 20.37
CA VAL A 95 -15.79 -21.01 19.16
C VAL A 95 -14.31 -21.02 18.81
N ILE A 96 -13.74 -22.21 18.71
CA ILE A 96 -12.35 -22.46 18.34
C ILE A 96 -12.31 -23.37 17.12
N ALA A 97 -11.70 -22.90 16.03
CA ALA A 97 -11.61 -23.66 14.79
C ALA A 97 -10.49 -24.70 14.83
N GLU A 98 -10.65 -25.79 14.07
CA GLU A 98 -9.59 -26.76 13.84
C GLU A 98 -8.40 -26.11 13.11
N PRO A 99 -7.13 -26.45 13.43
CA PRO A 99 -5.96 -25.76 12.91
C PRO A 99 -5.83 -25.71 11.38
N ASP A 100 -6.32 -26.73 10.68
CA ASP A 100 -6.21 -26.83 9.21
C ASP A 100 -7.30 -26.04 8.47
N SER A 101 -8.32 -25.55 9.18
CA SER A 101 -9.41 -24.73 8.63
C SER A 101 -9.58 -23.40 9.37
N SER A 102 -8.66 -23.05 10.26
CA SER A 102 -8.73 -21.84 11.08
C SER A 102 -8.51 -20.58 10.22
N SER A 103 -9.41 -19.62 10.36
CA SER A 103 -9.33 -18.26 9.83
C SER A 103 -9.57 -17.28 10.97
N TRP A 104 -9.25 -16.01 10.80
CA TRP A 104 -9.47 -14.99 11.83
C TRP A 104 -10.97 -14.73 12.11
N ASP A 105 -11.85 -15.05 11.17
CA ASP A 105 -13.29 -14.74 11.18
C ASP A 105 -14.20 -15.97 11.38
N ASN A 106 -13.63 -17.15 11.66
CA ASN A 106 -14.39 -18.38 11.91
C ASN A 106 -14.18 -18.97 13.30
N GLN A 107 -13.63 -18.16 14.21
CA GLN A 107 -13.36 -18.47 15.60
C GLN A 107 -13.21 -17.17 16.38
N ASP A 108 -13.21 -17.25 17.70
CA ASP A 108 -13.02 -16.09 18.55
C ASP A 108 -11.57 -15.64 18.56
N GLY A 109 -11.34 -14.37 18.84
CA GLY A 109 -10.00 -13.93 19.15
C GLY A 109 -9.88 -12.49 19.63
N CYS A 110 -8.66 -12.19 20.07
CA CYS A 110 -8.24 -10.87 20.51
C CYS A 110 -7.08 -10.39 19.64
N GLU A 111 -7.16 -9.14 19.19
CA GLU A 111 -6.16 -8.51 18.33
C GLU A 111 -5.70 -7.20 18.96
N LEU A 112 -4.39 -7.03 19.09
CA LEU A 112 -3.73 -5.81 19.55
C LEU A 112 -2.96 -5.17 18.41
N PHE A 113 -3.01 -3.84 18.33
CA PHE A 113 -2.28 -3.05 17.34
C PHE A 113 -1.37 -2.08 18.09
N VAL A 114 -0.05 -2.15 17.88
CA VAL A 114 0.92 -1.31 18.59
C VAL A 114 1.87 -0.66 17.59
N ASP A 115 1.97 0.66 17.66
CA ASP A 115 2.95 1.47 16.92
C ASP A 115 3.88 2.15 17.93
N SER A 116 4.96 1.46 18.28
CA SER A 116 5.88 1.88 19.34
C SER A 116 6.69 3.13 18.97
N ALA A 117 7.06 3.28 17.70
CA ALA A 117 7.80 4.44 17.24
C ALA A 117 6.91 5.70 17.12
N HIS A 118 5.59 5.50 16.93
CA HIS A 118 4.57 6.54 16.81
C HIS A 118 5.02 7.72 15.94
N LEU A 119 5.56 7.38 14.77
CA LEU A 119 6.26 8.31 13.90
C LEU A 119 5.29 9.26 13.20
N ARG A 120 5.79 10.45 12.89
CA ARG A 120 5.03 11.48 12.16
C ARG A 120 4.73 11.08 10.71
N THR A 121 5.54 10.20 10.14
CA THR A 121 5.48 9.72 8.75
C THR A 121 6.00 8.29 8.69
N GLY A 122 5.11 7.32 8.41
CA GLY A 122 5.44 5.89 8.37
C GLY A 122 4.94 5.15 9.60
N PRO A 123 4.11 4.11 9.49
CA PRO A 123 3.74 3.28 10.61
C PRO A 123 4.85 2.30 10.90
N THR A 124 4.98 1.94 12.16
CA THR A 124 5.65 0.70 12.57
C THR A 124 4.62 -0.26 13.16
N LEU A 125 3.37 -0.16 12.70
CA LEU A 125 2.25 -0.85 13.31
C LEU A 125 2.43 -2.36 13.24
N ILE A 126 2.49 -2.98 14.41
CA ILE A 126 2.55 -4.42 14.59
C ILE A 126 1.18 -4.87 15.12
N GLN A 127 0.66 -5.95 14.54
CA GLN A 127 -0.53 -6.61 15.04
C GLN A 127 -0.14 -7.90 15.75
N TYR A 128 -0.62 -8.09 16.97
CA TYR A 128 -0.52 -9.34 17.74
C TYR A 128 -1.92 -9.93 17.83
N THR A 129 -2.08 -11.19 17.44
CA THR A 129 -3.39 -11.86 17.48
C THR A 129 -3.34 -13.14 18.28
N ARG A 130 -4.46 -13.43 18.95
CA ARG A 130 -4.77 -14.70 19.57
C ARG A 130 -6.15 -15.12 19.06
N HIS A 131 -6.20 -15.90 17.99
CA HIS A 131 -7.43 -16.46 17.43
C HIS A 131 -7.53 -17.94 17.83
N GLY A 132 -8.58 -18.30 18.56
CA GLY A 132 -8.72 -19.62 19.17
C GLY A 132 -7.51 -19.95 20.06
N ASP A 133 -6.71 -20.91 19.62
CA ASP A 133 -5.47 -21.31 20.30
C ASP A 133 -4.18 -20.95 19.54
N GLN A 134 -4.30 -20.22 18.42
CA GLN A 134 -3.18 -19.78 17.60
C GLN A 134 -2.78 -18.36 17.94
N THR A 135 -1.48 -18.09 18.00
CA THR A 135 -0.93 -16.74 18.03
C THR A 135 -0.23 -16.40 16.73
N GLN A 136 -0.39 -15.16 16.29
CA GLN A 136 0.30 -14.65 15.12
C GLN A 136 0.77 -13.22 15.39
N VAL A 137 1.91 -12.86 14.78
CA VAL A 137 2.36 -11.48 14.69
C VAL A 137 2.44 -11.08 13.23
N ASN A 138 1.81 -9.98 12.89
CA ASN A 138 1.87 -9.37 11.57
C ASN A 138 2.57 -8.02 11.68
N GLY A 139 3.73 -7.90 11.04
CA GLY A 139 4.62 -6.74 11.15
C GLY A 139 6.07 -7.18 11.32
N ARG A 140 7.02 -6.27 11.10
CA ARG A 140 8.43 -6.52 11.36
C ARG A 140 8.74 -6.08 12.78
N THR A 141 9.04 -7.03 13.65
CA THR A 141 9.43 -6.73 15.03
C THR A 141 10.39 -7.75 15.60
N ASP A 142 11.26 -7.29 16.50
CA ASP A 142 12.05 -8.13 17.41
C ASP A 142 11.37 -8.24 18.79
N ASP A 143 10.19 -7.63 18.97
CA ASP A 143 9.42 -7.64 20.21
C ASP A 143 9.06 -9.08 20.57
N ARG A 144 9.41 -9.45 21.80
CA ARG A 144 8.89 -10.68 22.41
C ARG A 144 7.54 -10.35 23.01
N TYR A 145 6.63 -11.30 22.92
CA TYR A 145 5.30 -11.18 23.48
C TYR A 145 4.88 -12.49 24.12
N ASP A 146 4.08 -12.38 25.16
CA ASP A 146 3.42 -13.48 25.84
C ASP A 146 1.92 -13.17 25.93
N VAL A 147 1.10 -14.21 25.78
CA VAL A 147 -0.34 -14.11 26.01
C VAL A 147 -0.85 -15.32 26.79
N ALA A 148 -1.47 -15.06 27.93
CA ALA A 148 -2.23 -16.03 28.67
C ALA A 148 -3.72 -15.86 28.38
N VAL A 149 -4.43 -16.99 28.29
CA VAL A 149 -5.89 -16.99 28.08
C VAL A 149 -6.54 -17.85 29.15
N LEU A 150 -7.41 -17.24 29.96
CA LEU A 150 -8.21 -17.94 30.96
C LEU A 150 -9.68 -17.91 30.55
N ARG A 151 -10.27 -19.08 30.31
CA ARG A 151 -11.68 -19.24 29.93
C ARG A 151 -12.46 -19.87 31.09
N THR A 152 -13.46 -19.17 31.62
CA THR A 152 -14.30 -19.62 32.74
C THR A 152 -15.78 -19.37 32.46
N GLY A 153 -16.49 -20.40 32.00
CA GLY A 153 -17.89 -20.25 31.58
C GLY A 153 -18.00 -19.26 30.42
N ALA A 154 -18.86 -18.25 30.56
CA ALA A 154 -19.05 -17.19 29.57
C ALA A 154 -17.99 -16.07 29.64
N LYS A 155 -16.89 -16.26 30.38
CA LYS A 155 -15.83 -15.25 30.51
C LYS A 155 -14.54 -15.72 29.90
N GLN A 156 -13.91 -14.86 29.10
CA GLN A 156 -12.58 -15.05 28.56
C GLN A 156 -11.70 -13.88 28.99
N VAL A 157 -10.52 -14.16 29.53
CA VAL A 157 -9.51 -13.15 29.86
C VAL A 157 -8.30 -13.38 28.98
N TYR A 158 -7.91 -12.37 28.21
CA TYR A 158 -6.64 -12.34 27.48
C TYR A 158 -5.70 -11.41 28.23
N GLU A 159 -4.56 -11.93 28.67
CA GLU A 159 -3.55 -11.16 29.37
C GLU A 159 -2.25 -11.16 28.57
N TRP A 160 -1.91 -9.98 28.06
CA TRP A 160 -0.80 -9.77 27.16
C TRP A 160 0.36 -9.08 27.86
N ARG A 161 1.57 -9.51 27.54
CA ARG A 161 2.82 -8.78 27.75
C ARG A 161 3.50 -8.60 26.42
N ILE A 162 3.85 -7.36 26.08
CA ILE A 162 4.54 -7.01 24.82
C ILE A 162 5.78 -6.21 25.17
N ASP A 163 6.97 -6.77 24.90
CA ASP A 163 8.23 -6.02 24.93
C ASP A 163 8.14 -4.87 23.91
N ILE A 164 8.62 -3.70 24.28
CA ILE A 164 8.78 -2.57 23.35
C ILE A 164 10.28 -2.41 23.07
N VAL A 165 10.71 -2.47 21.82
CA VAL A 165 12.14 -2.28 21.48
C VAL A 165 12.65 -0.90 21.91
N ASP A 166 11.86 0.14 21.67
CA ASP A 166 12.25 1.52 22.01
C ASP A 166 12.06 1.81 23.50
N ALA A 167 12.95 2.64 24.06
CA ALA A 167 12.90 2.98 25.48
C ALA A 167 11.64 3.78 25.83
N MET A 168 10.77 3.21 26.66
CA MET A 168 9.56 3.87 27.13
C MET A 168 9.86 4.89 28.24
N HIS A 169 9.06 5.96 28.29
CA HIS A 169 9.12 6.94 29.37
C HIS A 169 7.76 7.65 29.57
N PRO A 170 7.45 8.12 30.80
CA PRO A 170 6.29 8.96 31.03
C PRO A 170 6.33 10.24 30.18
N GLY A 171 5.17 10.69 29.69
CA GLY A 171 5.10 11.82 28.76
C GLY A 171 5.43 11.44 27.32
N GLN A 172 5.23 10.19 26.95
CA GLN A 172 5.29 9.67 25.58
C GLN A 172 3.89 9.25 25.13
N SER A 173 3.65 9.32 23.81
CA SER A 173 2.49 8.69 23.17
C SER A 173 2.94 7.55 22.26
N LEU A 174 2.24 6.42 22.29
CA LEU A 174 2.36 5.32 21.32
C LEU A 174 1.08 5.27 20.47
N GLY A 175 1.13 4.66 19.29
CA GLY A 175 -0.09 4.27 18.58
C GLY A 175 -0.61 2.95 19.16
N PHE A 176 -1.91 2.87 19.42
CA PHE A 176 -2.53 1.70 20.05
C PHE A 176 -3.96 1.49 19.54
N ASP A 177 -4.34 0.25 19.32
CA ASP A 177 -5.75 -0.14 19.19
C ASP A 177 -5.95 -1.60 19.58
N LEU A 178 -7.22 -1.99 19.71
CA LEU A 178 -7.61 -3.33 20.13
C LEU A 178 -8.96 -3.72 19.52
N SER A 179 -9.09 -4.98 19.10
CA SER A 179 -10.38 -5.56 18.70
C SER A 179 -10.59 -6.99 19.18
N ILE A 180 -11.87 -7.38 19.25
CA ILE A 180 -12.37 -8.72 19.55
C ILE A 180 -13.10 -9.24 18.32
N ALA A 181 -12.71 -10.41 17.85
CA ALA A 181 -13.44 -11.23 16.89
C ALA A 181 -14.25 -12.27 17.68
N ASP A 182 -15.51 -12.44 17.33
CA ASP A 182 -16.45 -13.24 18.09
C ASP A 182 -17.28 -14.07 17.12
N LYS A 183 -17.26 -15.39 17.29
CA LYS A 183 -17.93 -16.32 16.41
C LYS A 183 -18.93 -17.14 17.19
N ASP A 184 -20.20 -17.06 16.81
CA ASP A 184 -21.23 -17.86 17.45
C ASP A 184 -21.42 -19.25 16.82
N GLU A 185 -21.92 -20.18 17.64
CA GLU A 185 -22.29 -21.53 17.20
C GLU A 185 -23.38 -21.54 16.10
N ASP A 186 -24.23 -20.51 16.06
CA ASP A 186 -25.28 -20.38 15.05
C ASP A 186 -24.77 -19.83 13.70
N GLY A 187 -23.51 -19.40 13.66
CA GLY A 187 -22.84 -18.88 12.49
C GLY A 187 -22.85 -17.36 12.37
N SER A 188 -23.38 -16.57 13.31
CA SER A 188 -23.11 -15.12 13.35
C SER A 188 -21.63 -14.83 13.62
N PHE A 189 -21.22 -13.61 13.30
CA PHE A 189 -19.86 -13.13 13.57
C PHE A 189 -19.90 -11.67 13.94
N SER A 190 -19.40 -11.33 15.12
CA SER A 190 -19.29 -9.96 15.61
C SER A 190 -17.83 -9.51 15.66
N TRP A 191 -17.58 -8.24 15.36
CA TRP A 191 -16.25 -7.64 15.54
C TRP A 191 -16.38 -6.32 16.30
N LEU A 192 -15.82 -6.27 17.51
CA LEU A 192 -15.81 -5.08 18.37
C LEU A 192 -14.42 -4.47 18.43
N ALA A 193 -14.32 -3.15 18.31
CA ALA A 193 -13.07 -2.42 18.52
C ALA A 193 -13.16 -1.36 19.61
N TRP A 194 -11.99 -1.03 20.16
CA TRP A 194 -11.84 0.10 21.06
C TRP A 194 -11.84 1.42 20.29
N GLY A 195 -10.98 1.56 19.27
CA GLY A 195 -11.02 2.68 18.34
C GLY A 195 -11.93 2.37 17.15
N PRO A 196 -12.81 3.30 16.70
CA PRO A 196 -13.64 3.07 15.52
C PRO A 196 -12.83 2.80 14.25
N GLY A 197 -13.45 2.14 13.28
CA GLY A 197 -12.90 1.84 11.95
C GLY A 197 -12.23 0.46 11.85
N THR A 198 -12.33 -0.17 10.68
CA THR A 198 -11.78 -1.51 10.39
C THR A 198 -10.41 -1.43 9.71
N GLN A 199 -9.81 -2.56 9.32
CA GLN A 199 -8.55 -2.64 8.54
C GLN A 199 -7.39 -1.84 9.17
N LYS A 200 -7.24 -1.92 10.49
CA LYS A 200 -6.22 -1.16 11.25
C LYS A 200 -4.80 -1.37 10.72
N LEU A 201 -4.48 -2.58 10.26
CA LEU A 201 -3.18 -2.95 9.73
C LEU A 201 -2.85 -2.32 8.36
N ASP A 202 -3.85 -2.23 7.47
CA ASP A 202 -3.68 -1.65 6.13
C ASP A 202 -3.80 -0.11 6.15
N GLN A 203 -4.55 0.41 7.12
CA GLN A 203 -4.86 1.82 7.29
C GLN A 203 -4.40 2.26 8.67
N VAL A 204 -3.09 2.25 8.85
CA VAL A 204 -2.40 2.55 10.10
C VAL A 204 -2.77 3.88 10.74
N ASP A 205 -3.26 4.83 9.95
CA ASP A 205 -3.81 6.08 10.46
C ASP A 205 -5.09 5.87 11.27
N ARG A 206 -5.69 4.67 11.33
CA ARG A 206 -6.95 4.37 12.03
C ARG A 206 -6.78 3.91 13.48
N VAL A 207 -5.56 3.71 13.96
CA VAL A 207 -5.34 3.39 15.38
C VAL A 207 -5.56 4.63 16.24
N GLY A 208 -5.71 4.44 17.56
CA GLY A 208 -5.76 5.54 18.52
C GLY A 208 -4.41 5.83 19.15
N ASP A 209 -4.42 6.70 20.15
CA ASP A 209 -3.22 7.08 20.89
C ASP A 209 -3.22 6.49 22.30
N LEU A 210 -2.06 6.01 22.76
CA LEU A 210 -1.80 5.58 24.12
C LEU A 210 -0.82 6.53 24.79
N PHE A 211 -1.24 7.22 25.85
CA PHE A 211 -0.35 8.03 26.68
C PHE A 211 0.29 7.18 27.78
N LEU A 212 1.62 7.20 27.84
CA LEU A 212 2.39 6.68 28.97
C LEU A 212 2.45 7.76 30.05
N VAL A 213 1.79 7.52 31.17
CA VAL A 213 1.64 8.50 32.25
C VAL A 213 2.15 7.97 33.58
N ASP A 214 2.41 8.87 34.51
CA ASP A 214 2.73 8.54 35.90
C ASP A 214 1.54 8.84 36.82
N ALA A 215 1.62 8.38 38.08
CA ALA A 215 0.59 8.59 39.09
C ALA A 215 0.34 10.08 39.43
N THR A 216 1.24 10.98 39.06
CA THR A 216 1.10 12.43 39.28
C THR A 216 0.49 13.17 38.10
N THR A 217 0.32 12.49 36.97
CA THR A 217 -0.17 13.08 35.73
C THR A 217 -1.62 13.52 35.90
N SER A 218 -1.85 14.82 35.74
CA SER A 218 -3.17 15.43 35.76
C SER A 218 -3.60 15.77 34.33
N PHE A 219 -4.91 15.77 34.10
CA PHE A 219 -5.49 16.05 32.79
C PHE A 219 -6.32 17.33 32.81
N GLY A 220 -6.38 17.98 31.64
CA GLY A 220 -7.24 19.13 31.39
C GLY A 220 -7.88 19.02 30.02
N GLN A 221 -8.85 19.88 29.76
CA GLN A 221 -9.56 19.90 28.48
C GLN A 221 -9.16 21.11 27.64
N LEU A 222 -9.13 20.94 26.33
CA LEU A 222 -9.04 22.03 25.36
C LEU A 222 -10.18 21.95 24.35
N MET A 223 -10.54 23.09 23.77
CA MET A 223 -11.52 23.18 22.69
C MET A 223 -11.10 24.25 21.68
N GLY A 224 -11.21 23.94 20.39
CA GLY A 224 -10.93 24.87 19.31
C GLY A 224 -11.82 24.64 18.09
N ARG A 225 -11.57 25.41 17.03
CA ARG A 225 -12.25 25.31 15.73
C ARG A 225 -11.26 25.46 14.60
N ILE A 226 -11.60 24.88 13.44
CA ILE A 226 -10.84 25.05 12.20
C ILE A 226 -11.66 25.78 11.13
N GLU A 227 -10.98 26.53 10.28
CA GLU A 227 -11.56 27.17 9.10
C GLU A 227 -10.51 27.27 7.99
N TRP A 228 -10.93 27.20 6.73
CA TRP A 228 -10.02 27.51 5.62
C TRP A 228 -9.56 28.97 5.72
N GLN A 229 -8.30 29.22 5.37
CA GLN A 229 -7.77 30.57 5.19
C GLN A 229 -8.53 31.29 4.07
N ASP A 230 -8.72 30.60 2.94
CA ASP A 230 -9.46 31.07 1.78
C ASP A 230 -10.66 30.15 1.48
N PRO A 231 -11.80 30.65 0.98
CA PRO A 231 -12.94 29.81 0.66
C PRO A 231 -12.58 28.64 -0.28
N SER A 232 -12.89 27.42 0.15
CA SER A 232 -12.59 26.19 -0.60
C SER A 232 -13.82 25.29 -0.65
N THR A 233 -13.98 24.58 -1.77
CA THR A 233 -14.98 23.51 -1.94
C THR A 233 -14.48 22.17 -1.40
N ILE A 234 -13.17 22.07 -1.10
CA ILE A 234 -12.57 20.86 -0.54
C ILE A 234 -12.97 20.74 0.94
N PRO A 235 -13.38 19.54 1.41
CA PRO A 235 -13.65 19.33 2.83
C PRO A 235 -12.45 19.70 3.70
N LEU A 236 -12.71 20.34 4.85
CA LEU A 236 -11.69 20.59 5.86
C LEU A 236 -11.10 19.28 6.41
N PRO A 237 -9.87 19.31 6.97
CA PRO A 237 -9.31 18.16 7.67
C PRO A 237 -10.28 17.62 8.72
N GLY A 238 -10.53 16.31 8.68
CA GLY A 238 -11.39 15.64 9.65
C GLY A 238 -10.77 15.53 11.04
N HIS A 239 -9.51 15.94 11.20
CA HIS A 239 -8.76 15.86 12.43
C HIS A 239 -7.83 17.06 12.61
N VAL A 240 -7.42 17.31 13.85
CA VAL A 240 -6.28 18.17 14.18
C VAL A 240 -5.25 17.35 14.95
N ARG A 241 -3.98 17.71 14.82
CA ARG A 241 -2.88 17.12 15.57
C ARG A 241 -2.47 18.06 16.71
N ILE A 242 -2.42 17.51 17.91
CA ILE A 242 -2.09 18.20 19.15
C ILE A 242 -0.75 17.67 19.64
N HIS A 243 0.23 18.55 19.81
CA HIS A 243 1.61 18.19 20.13
C HIS A 243 2.07 18.92 21.39
N SER A 244 2.62 18.18 22.35
CA SER A 244 3.12 18.77 23.58
C SER A 244 4.43 19.51 23.35
N LEU A 245 4.47 20.77 23.76
CA LEU A 245 5.70 21.57 23.74
C LEU A 245 6.62 21.22 24.90
N GLN A 246 6.10 20.59 25.95
CA GLN A 246 6.89 20.13 27.09
C GLN A 246 7.51 18.76 26.83
N ASN A 247 6.75 17.84 26.22
CA ASN A 247 7.19 16.48 25.92
C ASN A 247 7.05 16.20 24.41
N PRO A 248 8.10 16.40 23.60
CA PRO A 248 8.00 16.30 22.15
C PRO A 248 7.61 14.92 21.59
N SER A 249 7.74 13.86 22.40
CA SER A 249 7.32 12.49 22.06
C SER A 249 5.84 12.22 22.37
N MET A 250 5.11 13.21 22.92
CA MET A 250 3.68 13.10 23.22
C MET A 250 2.86 13.96 22.25
N TRP A 251 2.05 13.29 21.46
CA TRP A 251 1.08 13.90 20.58
C TRP A 251 -0.17 13.02 20.46
N THR A 252 -1.24 13.60 19.97
CA THR A 252 -2.49 12.89 19.68
C THR A 252 -3.16 13.52 18.46
N GLN A 253 -4.02 12.75 17.79
CA GLN A 253 -4.87 13.25 16.73
C GLN A 253 -6.34 13.14 17.11
N VAL A 254 -7.03 14.29 17.11
CA VAL A 254 -8.43 14.38 17.57
C VAL A 254 -9.37 14.76 16.45
N PRO A 255 -10.60 14.20 16.43
CA PRO A 255 -11.54 14.42 15.36
C PRO A 255 -12.13 15.82 15.41
N VAL A 256 -12.44 16.33 14.23
CA VAL A 256 -13.18 17.58 14.02
C VAL A 256 -14.62 17.22 13.73
N ASP A 257 -15.55 17.78 14.49
CA ASP A 257 -16.97 17.54 14.34
C ASP A 257 -17.58 18.28 13.14
N SER A 258 -18.85 18.00 12.84
CA SER A 258 -19.58 18.63 11.73
C SER A 258 -19.76 20.14 11.88
N THR A 259 -19.54 20.69 13.07
CA THR A 259 -19.55 22.13 13.36
C THR A 259 -18.16 22.77 13.24
N ARG A 260 -17.16 22.00 12.77
CA ARG A 260 -15.75 22.37 12.62
C ARG A 260 -15.03 22.58 13.96
N ALA A 261 -15.59 22.05 15.05
CA ALA A 261 -15.00 22.13 16.38
C ALA A 261 -14.25 20.85 16.72
N TYR A 262 -13.25 20.96 17.59
CA TYR A 262 -12.55 19.82 18.16
C TYR A 262 -12.39 20.01 19.66
N ARG A 263 -12.31 18.90 20.38
CA ARG A 263 -12.10 18.86 21.83
C ARG A 263 -11.16 17.71 22.16
N ALA A 264 -10.28 17.92 23.13
CA ALA A 264 -9.39 16.88 23.63
C ALA A 264 -9.26 16.96 25.15
N THR A 265 -9.03 15.82 25.77
CA THR A 265 -8.53 15.71 27.14
C THR A 265 -7.08 15.25 27.04
N VAL A 266 -6.15 16.07 27.54
CA VAL A 266 -4.70 15.82 27.45
C VAL A 266 -4.04 16.16 28.80
N PRO A 267 -2.81 15.69 29.06
CA PRO A 267 -2.07 16.12 30.24
C PRO A 267 -1.97 17.65 30.35
N LEU A 268 -1.76 18.15 31.57
CA LEU A 268 -1.58 19.60 31.76
C LEU A 268 -0.28 20.07 31.11
N GLY A 269 -0.30 21.24 30.47
CA GLY A 269 0.89 21.83 29.89
C GLY A 269 0.67 22.64 28.60
N PRO A 270 1.77 23.12 27.99
CA PRO A 270 1.74 23.87 26.73
C PRO A 270 1.69 22.93 25.51
N TYR A 271 0.87 23.28 24.53
CA TYR A 271 0.67 22.53 23.29
C TYR A 271 0.73 23.42 22.04
N THR A 272 1.09 22.81 20.91
CA THR A 272 0.86 23.35 19.56
C THR A 272 -0.15 22.49 18.83
N ILE A 273 -1.00 23.11 18.01
CA ILE A 273 -2.07 22.44 17.27
C ILE A 273 -2.00 22.86 15.81
N HIS A 274 -2.00 21.87 14.92
CA HIS A 274 -2.00 22.05 13.47
C HIS A 274 -2.91 21.01 12.81
N THR A 275 -3.18 21.17 11.53
CA THR A 275 -3.95 20.19 10.75
C THR A 275 -3.02 19.25 9.98
N PRO A 276 -3.27 17.92 10.01
CA PRO A 276 -2.55 16.98 9.16
C PRO A 276 -3.02 17.04 7.70
N ASP A 277 -2.29 16.38 6.80
CA ASP A 277 -2.68 16.16 5.41
C ASP A 277 -4.03 15.42 5.30
N ILE A 278 -4.76 15.61 4.20
CA ILE A 278 -6.06 14.97 3.95
C ILE A 278 -6.00 14.13 2.66
N GLY A 279 -5.81 12.82 2.80
CA GLY A 279 -5.64 11.95 1.63
C GLY A 279 -4.51 12.48 0.74
N ARG A 280 -4.84 12.92 -0.47
CA ARG A 280 -3.87 13.52 -1.42
C ARG A 280 -3.64 15.02 -1.24
N LEU A 281 -4.51 15.71 -0.51
CA LEU A 281 -4.33 17.14 -0.28
C LEU A 281 -3.26 17.35 0.79
N ARG A 282 -2.19 18.03 0.38
CA ARG A 282 -1.14 18.46 1.28
C ARG A 282 -1.55 19.76 1.97
N ILE A 283 -1.36 19.83 3.28
CA ILE A 283 -1.68 20.99 4.09
C ILE A 283 -0.37 21.67 4.51
N ASP A 284 -0.32 22.99 4.41
CA ASP A 284 0.82 23.75 4.91
C ASP A 284 0.87 23.61 6.44
N PRO A 285 1.97 23.10 7.03
CA PRO A 285 2.12 23.03 8.48
C PRO A 285 2.39 24.40 9.12
N GLY A 286 2.64 25.45 8.33
CA GLY A 286 2.93 26.81 8.79
C GLY A 286 1.84 27.37 9.71
N PRO A 287 0.56 27.34 9.32
CA PRO A 287 -0.55 27.67 10.22
C PRO A 287 -0.66 26.69 11.41
N HIS A 288 -0.34 27.18 12.61
CA HIS A 288 -0.52 26.47 13.88
C HIS A 288 -0.91 27.45 14.99
N VAL A 289 -1.48 26.91 16.08
CA VAL A 289 -1.91 27.68 17.24
C VAL A 289 -1.34 27.10 18.52
N HIS A 290 -1.08 27.96 19.50
CA HIS A 290 -0.57 27.56 20.81
C HIS A 290 -1.65 27.65 21.88
N VAL A 291 -1.66 26.69 22.82
CA VAL A 291 -2.57 26.69 23.96
C VAL A 291 -1.88 26.15 25.20
N HIS A 292 -2.27 26.65 26.37
CA HIS A 292 -1.82 26.11 27.64
C HIS A 292 -3.00 25.46 28.37
N VAL A 293 -2.94 24.14 28.51
CA VAL A 293 -3.96 23.33 29.18
C VAL A 293 -3.71 23.33 30.67
N VAL A 294 -4.74 23.66 31.45
CA VAL A 294 -4.69 23.71 32.92
C VAL A 294 -5.83 22.91 33.52
N ALA A 295 -5.73 22.61 34.82
CA ALA A 295 -6.79 21.95 35.57
C ALA A 295 -8.06 22.82 35.65
N GLU A 296 -9.20 22.18 35.89
CA GLU A 296 -10.49 22.77 36.28
C GLU A 296 -11.17 23.72 35.27
N ARG A 297 -10.53 24.09 34.17
CA ARG A 297 -11.15 24.89 33.09
C ARG A 297 -10.81 24.36 31.71
N VAL A 298 -11.73 24.54 30.77
CA VAL A 298 -11.49 24.24 29.35
C VAL A 298 -10.63 25.33 28.73
N ALA A 299 -9.42 24.99 28.28
CA ALA A 299 -8.56 25.89 27.54
C ALA A 299 -9.17 26.17 26.15
N GLN A 300 -9.45 27.45 25.87
CA GLN A 300 -9.92 27.86 24.55
C GLN A 300 -8.73 28.04 23.62
N VAL A 301 -8.79 27.39 22.47
CA VAL A 301 -7.80 27.52 21.41
C VAL A 301 -8.26 28.58 20.42
N ASP A 302 -7.34 29.43 19.97
CA ASP A 302 -7.59 30.37 18.87
C ASP A 302 -8.02 29.62 17.58
N LEU A 303 -8.73 30.32 16.69
CA LEU A 303 -9.17 29.75 15.42
C LEU A 303 -7.98 29.29 14.58
N LEU A 304 -7.91 28.00 14.27
CA LEU A 304 -6.87 27.42 13.43
C LEU A 304 -7.26 27.57 11.95
N ARG A 305 -6.48 28.38 11.23
CA ARG A 305 -6.62 28.61 9.79
C ARG A 305 -5.93 27.48 9.02
N VAL A 306 -6.61 26.88 8.06
CA VAL A 306 -6.08 25.78 7.23
C VAL A 306 -5.72 26.33 5.85
N MET A 307 -4.55 25.97 5.33
CA MET A 307 -4.10 26.38 4.01
C MET A 307 -3.53 25.16 3.26
N PRO A 308 -3.89 24.93 1.99
CA PRO A 308 -3.26 23.89 1.20
C PRO A 308 -1.79 24.25 0.94
N LEU A 309 -0.92 23.24 0.98
CA LEU A 309 0.46 23.38 0.53
C LEU A 309 0.43 23.48 -1.01
N PRO A 310 1.00 24.53 -1.62
CA PRO A 310 1.04 24.64 -3.07
C PRO A 310 1.97 23.58 -3.68
N GLU A 311 1.62 23.09 -4.86
CA GLU A 311 2.55 22.26 -5.64
C GLU A 311 3.85 23.03 -5.96
N PRO A 312 5.00 22.34 -6.12
CA PRO A 312 6.29 22.98 -6.36
C PRO A 312 6.37 23.91 -7.59
N GLY A 313 5.48 23.75 -8.57
CA GLY A 313 5.36 24.68 -9.71
C GLY A 313 6.51 24.61 -10.73
N LEU A 314 7.21 23.47 -10.81
CA LEU A 314 8.43 23.30 -11.61
C LEU A 314 8.18 22.85 -13.07
N ILE A 315 6.93 22.60 -13.45
CA ILE A 315 6.57 22.14 -14.80
C ILE A 315 6.58 23.33 -15.78
N GLY A 316 7.37 23.22 -16.84
CA GLY A 316 7.48 24.20 -17.92
C GLY A 316 6.32 24.15 -18.92
N SER A 317 6.35 25.03 -19.92
CA SER A 317 5.38 25.01 -21.03
C SER A 317 5.54 23.80 -21.95
N GLU A 318 6.78 23.29 -22.07
CA GLU A 318 7.14 22.11 -22.85
C GLU A 318 7.91 21.12 -21.96
N GLY A 319 7.98 19.85 -22.37
CA GLY A 319 8.73 18.82 -21.67
C GLY A 319 10.25 18.97 -21.83
N VAL A 320 11.01 18.71 -20.77
CA VAL A 320 12.47 18.91 -20.78
C VAL A 320 13.24 17.93 -21.67
N LEU A 321 12.68 16.76 -22.01
CA LEU A 321 13.34 15.79 -22.89
C LEU A 321 13.40 16.24 -24.35
N HIS A 322 12.65 17.26 -24.76
CA HIS A 322 12.79 17.88 -26.09
C HIS A 322 14.12 18.61 -26.28
N HIS A 323 14.79 18.95 -25.18
CA HIS A 323 16.00 19.77 -25.14
C HIS A 323 17.03 19.22 -24.15
N PHE A 324 17.14 17.90 -24.03
CA PHE A 324 17.95 17.27 -22.99
C PHE A 324 19.44 17.60 -23.10
N ASP A 325 19.98 17.83 -24.31
CA ASP A 325 21.34 18.37 -24.54
C ASP A 325 21.66 19.66 -23.73
N THR A 326 20.62 20.38 -23.28
CA THR A 326 20.75 21.62 -22.49
C THR A 326 20.28 21.48 -21.04
N LEU A 327 19.87 20.28 -20.64
CA LEU A 327 19.31 19.99 -19.32
C LEU A 327 20.43 19.61 -18.35
N GLU A 328 20.60 20.42 -17.30
CA GLU A 328 21.54 20.08 -16.24
C GLU A 328 20.91 18.99 -15.34
N PRO A 329 21.65 17.91 -14.98
CA PRO A 329 21.13 16.84 -14.10
C PRO A 329 20.50 17.36 -12.80
N ASP A 330 21.05 18.45 -12.24
CA ASP A 330 20.54 19.10 -11.02
C ASP A 330 19.08 19.58 -11.17
N GLN A 331 18.62 19.91 -12.38
CA GLN A 331 17.23 20.33 -12.62
C GLN A 331 16.26 19.16 -12.48
N ILE A 332 16.64 17.97 -12.98
CA ILE A 332 15.87 16.73 -12.79
C ILE A 332 15.83 16.38 -11.31
N ASP A 333 16.98 16.40 -10.64
CA ASP A 333 17.11 16.13 -9.21
C ASP A 333 16.24 17.05 -8.37
N HIS A 334 16.23 18.35 -8.68
CA HIS A 334 15.40 19.33 -7.99
C HIS A 334 13.90 19.03 -8.18
N PHE A 335 13.47 18.76 -9.42
CA PHE A 335 12.08 18.39 -9.71
C PHE A 335 11.67 17.15 -8.92
N VAL A 336 12.44 16.07 -9.05
CA VAL A 336 12.11 14.78 -8.44
C VAL A 336 12.01 14.93 -6.92
N ARG A 337 12.99 15.58 -6.26
CA ARG A 337 12.96 15.75 -4.80
C ARG A 337 11.79 16.60 -4.32
N ALA A 338 11.48 17.69 -5.01
CA ALA A 338 10.37 18.56 -4.64
C ALA A 338 9.01 17.84 -4.74
N TYR A 339 8.79 17.10 -5.83
CA TYR A 339 7.57 16.34 -6.02
C TYR A 339 7.51 15.06 -5.17
N MET A 340 8.64 14.44 -4.84
CA MET A 340 8.69 13.34 -3.88
C MET A 340 8.24 13.80 -2.48
N ASP A 341 8.75 14.94 -1.99
CA ASP A 341 8.32 15.47 -0.69
C ASP A 341 6.84 15.91 -0.70
N PHE A 342 6.40 16.53 -1.80
CA PHE A 342 5.00 16.92 -1.97
C PHE A 342 4.07 15.70 -2.02
N HIS A 343 4.43 14.61 -2.68
CA HIS A 343 3.58 13.41 -2.76
C HIS A 343 3.90 12.33 -1.71
N LYS A 344 4.79 12.60 -0.75
CA LYS A 344 5.24 11.63 0.26
C LYS A 344 5.70 10.30 -0.35
N ILE A 345 6.51 10.39 -1.40
CA ILE A 345 7.14 9.24 -2.03
C ILE A 345 8.39 8.84 -1.25
N PRO A 346 8.45 7.63 -0.64
CA PRO A 346 9.59 7.21 0.18
C PRO A 346 10.86 7.01 -0.64
N GLY A 347 10.76 6.31 -1.77
CA GLY A 347 11.89 6.05 -2.66
C GLY A 347 11.48 5.68 -4.09
N LEU A 348 12.39 5.92 -5.04
CA LEU A 348 12.16 5.58 -6.44
C LEU A 348 13.48 5.37 -7.21
N SER A 349 13.39 4.64 -8.32
CA SER A 349 14.41 4.54 -9.37
C SER A 349 13.87 5.17 -10.65
N LEU A 350 14.64 6.09 -11.24
CA LEU A 350 14.28 6.81 -12.47
C LEU A 350 15.38 6.63 -13.51
N ALA A 351 14.99 6.27 -14.74
CA ALA A 351 15.87 6.30 -15.90
C ALA A 351 15.22 7.09 -17.04
N LEU A 352 16.02 7.92 -17.73
CA LEU A 352 15.60 8.71 -18.88
C LEU A 352 16.33 8.24 -20.14
N ILE A 353 15.60 8.24 -21.24
CA ILE A 353 16.06 7.81 -22.54
C ILE A 353 16.01 9.00 -23.48
N GLU A 354 17.11 9.23 -24.19
CA GLU A 354 17.21 10.17 -25.31
C GLU A 354 18.03 9.51 -26.41
N ASP A 355 17.65 9.71 -27.67
CA ASP A 355 18.32 9.14 -28.84
C ASP A 355 18.57 7.63 -28.74
N ALA A 356 17.61 6.92 -28.12
CA ALA A 356 17.66 5.50 -27.83
C ALA A 356 18.92 5.07 -27.04
N LYS A 357 19.32 5.91 -26.08
CA LYS A 357 20.36 5.67 -25.07
C LYS A 357 19.84 6.10 -23.70
N VAL A 358 20.27 5.39 -22.65
CA VAL A 358 20.03 5.84 -21.28
C VAL A 358 20.97 7.01 -21.01
N VAL A 359 20.41 8.20 -20.79
CA VAL A 359 21.16 9.45 -20.57
C VAL A 359 21.15 9.89 -19.11
N TYR A 360 20.22 9.34 -18.32
CA TYR A 360 20.10 9.61 -16.89
C TYR A 360 19.63 8.34 -16.17
N HIS A 361 20.20 8.06 -15.01
CA HIS A 361 19.73 7.01 -14.10
C HIS A 361 20.07 7.38 -12.66
N HIS A 362 19.07 7.42 -11.79
CA HIS A 362 19.28 7.76 -10.40
C HIS A 362 18.24 7.12 -9.47
N GLY A 363 18.71 6.71 -8.29
CA GLY A 363 17.88 6.28 -7.16
C GLY A 363 17.68 7.44 -6.19
N TYR A 364 16.47 7.57 -5.67
CA TYR A 364 16.10 8.63 -4.73
C TYR A 364 15.41 8.06 -3.50
N GLY A 365 15.58 8.74 -2.37
CA GLY A 365 14.88 8.40 -1.14
C GLY A 365 15.39 7.12 -0.50
N LEU A 366 14.48 6.40 0.16
CA LEU A 366 14.78 5.26 1.02
C LEU A 366 14.20 3.95 0.46
N GLN A 367 14.93 2.86 0.66
CA GLN A 367 14.47 1.49 0.38
C GLN A 367 13.33 1.11 1.32
N ASP A 368 13.41 1.55 2.58
CA ASP A 368 12.43 1.35 3.64
C ASP A 368 12.33 2.66 4.43
N ALA A 369 11.13 3.12 4.77
CA ALA A 369 10.95 4.39 5.48
C ALA A 369 11.25 4.28 6.98
N THR A 370 11.39 3.05 7.49
CA THR A 370 11.77 2.76 8.88
C THR A 370 13.29 2.68 9.07
N GLU A 371 14.06 2.65 7.99
CA GLU A 371 15.53 2.54 8.00
C GLU A 371 16.17 3.69 7.21
N ASP A 372 17.41 4.06 7.51
CA ASP A 372 18.16 5.08 6.73
C ASP A 372 18.88 4.47 5.50
N LYS A 373 18.33 3.37 4.93
CA LYS A 373 18.91 2.73 3.74
C LYS A 373 18.42 3.43 2.49
N LYS A 374 19.34 4.08 1.78
CA LYS A 374 19.03 4.82 0.55
C LYS A 374 18.82 3.91 -0.65
N VAL A 375 17.89 4.29 -1.52
CA VAL A 375 17.81 3.69 -2.86
C VAL A 375 19.08 4.05 -3.64
N ASP A 376 19.71 3.05 -4.22
CA ASP A 376 20.88 3.21 -5.10
C ASP A 376 20.60 2.70 -6.52
N ALA A 377 21.60 2.83 -7.40
CA ALA A 377 21.51 2.43 -8.81
C ALA A 377 21.39 0.91 -9.04
N THR A 378 21.40 0.08 -8.00
CA THR A 378 21.25 -1.38 -8.11
C THR A 378 20.03 -1.90 -7.34
N THR A 379 19.34 -1.02 -6.61
CA THR A 379 18.17 -1.36 -5.82
C THR A 379 17.05 -1.84 -6.74
N LEU A 380 16.58 -3.06 -6.48
CA LEU A 380 15.50 -3.69 -7.23
C LEU A 380 14.14 -3.24 -6.68
N PHE A 381 13.20 -3.02 -7.60
CA PHE A 381 11.81 -2.74 -7.31
C PHE A 381 10.93 -3.80 -7.96
N GLU A 382 9.73 -4.02 -7.41
CA GLU A 382 8.71 -4.78 -8.12
C GLU A 382 8.15 -3.95 -9.28
N ALA A 383 8.38 -4.45 -10.50
CA ALA A 383 7.88 -3.83 -11.73
C ALA A 383 6.41 -4.19 -12.00
N ALA A 384 5.80 -5.04 -11.18
CA ALA A 384 4.40 -5.43 -11.29
C ALA A 384 4.04 -5.84 -12.74
N SER A 385 2.96 -5.26 -13.30
CA SER A 385 2.50 -5.54 -14.66
C SER A 385 3.48 -5.22 -15.78
N MET A 386 4.57 -4.49 -15.53
CA MET A 386 5.65 -4.33 -16.51
C MET A 386 6.39 -5.66 -16.80
N THR A 387 6.11 -6.72 -16.04
CA THR A 387 6.48 -8.12 -16.36
C THR A 387 5.89 -8.57 -17.70
N LYS A 388 4.67 -8.14 -18.02
CA LYS A 388 3.92 -8.59 -19.21
C LYS A 388 4.66 -8.26 -20.51
N PRO A 389 5.11 -7.01 -20.76
CA PRO A 389 5.95 -6.70 -21.92
C PRO A 389 7.19 -7.59 -22.07
N VAL A 390 7.89 -7.85 -20.96
CA VAL A 390 9.11 -8.68 -20.94
C VAL A 390 8.76 -10.11 -21.35
N PHE A 391 7.71 -10.68 -20.77
CA PHE A 391 7.24 -12.01 -21.15
C PHE A 391 6.73 -12.06 -22.59
N THR A 392 5.93 -11.08 -23.04
CA THR A 392 5.46 -10.99 -24.42
C THR A 392 6.62 -10.92 -25.41
N TYR A 393 7.73 -10.24 -25.06
CA TYR A 393 8.93 -10.23 -25.90
C TYR A 393 9.56 -11.62 -26.04
N ALA A 394 9.62 -12.41 -24.97
CA ALA A 394 10.04 -13.81 -25.03
C ALA A 394 9.14 -14.62 -25.98
N VAL A 395 7.83 -14.44 -25.87
CA VAL A 395 6.84 -15.10 -26.75
C VAL A 395 7.01 -14.67 -28.20
N ALA A 396 7.23 -13.39 -28.48
CA ALA A 396 7.45 -12.88 -29.82
C ALA A 396 8.67 -13.51 -30.50
N ARG A 397 9.76 -13.74 -29.74
CA ARG A 397 10.94 -14.45 -30.25
C ARG A 397 10.67 -15.93 -30.55
N LEU A 398 9.81 -16.57 -29.78
CA LEU A 398 9.35 -17.94 -30.08
C LEU A 398 8.51 -17.97 -31.35
N VAL A 399 7.65 -16.96 -31.56
CA VAL A 399 6.84 -16.81 -32.77
C VAL A 399 7.72 -16.58 -34.01
N ASP A 400 8.70 -15.68 -33.92
CA ASP A 400 9.66 -15.45 -35.02
C ASP A 400 10.43 -16.71 -35.43
N ARG A 401 10.67 -17.62 -34.49
CA ARG A 401 11.33 -18.91 -34.76
C ARG A 401 10.35 -20.02 -35.15
N GLY A 402 9.05 -19.75 -35.20
CA GLY A 402 8.01 -20.71 -35.55
C GLY A 402 7.75 -21.78 -34.49
N VAL A 403 8.15 -21.56 -33.23
CA VAL A 403 7.87 -22.48 -32.11
C VAL A 403 6.40 -22.37 -31.65
N LEU A 404 5.84 -21.17 -31.76
CA LEU A 404 4.45 -20.82 -31.48
C LEU A 404 3.94 -19.95 -32.65
N ASP A 405 2.64 -19.91 -32.86
CA ASP A 405 2.00 -18.96 -33.78
C ASP A 405 1.00 -18.09 -33.00
N TRP A 406 0.91 -16.80 -33.34
CA TRP A 406 0.06 -15.85 -32.61
C TRP A 406 -1.43 -16.21 -32.64
N ASP A 407 -1.89 -16.82 -33.74
CA ASP A 407 -3.30 -17.01 -34.07
C ASP A 407 -3.75 -18.46 -34.00
N THR A 408 -2.81 -19.38 -33.79
CA THR A 408 -3.13 -20.77 -33.49
C THR A 408 -3.73 -20.87 -32.08
N PRO A 409 -4.93 -21.46 -31.91
CA PRO A 409 -5.54 -21.59 -30.60
C PRO A 409 -4.67 -22.40 -29.63
N LEU A 410 -4.49 -21.87 -28.42
CA LEU A 410 -3.55 -22.39 -27.42
C LEU A 410 -3.85 -23.85 -27.02
N TYR A 411 -5.12 -24.25 -27.04
CA TYR A 411 -5.53 -25.62 -26.71
C TYR A 411 -4.91 -26.68 -27.65
N THR A 412 -4.52 -26.29 -28.88
CA THR A 412 -3.90 -27.20 -29.85
C THR A 412 -2.47 -27.54 -29.47
N TYR A 413 -1.79 -26.65 -28.74
CA TYR A 413 -0.47 -26.87 -28.19
C TYR A 413 -0.55 -27.58 -26.83
N TRP A 414 -1.46 -27.13 -25.97
CA TRP A 414 -1.61 -27.68 -24.64
C TRP A 414 -3.08 -27.56 -24.15
N PRO A 415 -3.83 -28.68 -24.12
CA PRO A 415 -5.16 -28.71 -23.53
C PRO A 415 -5.12 -28.33 -22.04
N TYR A 416 -5.98 -27.40 -21.63
CA TYR A 416 -6.01 -26.90 -20.26
C TYR A 416 -7.27 -27.37 -19.54
N GLU A 417 -7.14 -28.44 -18.74
CA GLU A 417 -8.27 -29.10 -18.07
C GLU A 417 -9.08 -28.15 -17.18
N ASP A 418 -8.40 -27.19 -16.53
CA ASP A 418 -9.01 -26.19 -15.63
C ASP A 418 -10.11 -25.37 -16.33
N ILE A 419 -10.01 -25.15 -17.66
CA ILE A 419 -11.00 -24.40 -18.45
C ILE A 419 -11.74 -25.24 -19.49
N ALA A 420 -11.43 -26.54 -19.59
CA ALA A 420 -11.94 -27.41 -20.65
C ALA A 420 -13.47 -27.62 -20.62
N TYR A 421 -14.12 -27.23 -19.52
CA TYR A 421 -15.56 -27.30 -19.34
C TYR A 421 -16.33 -26.24 -20.15
N ASP A 422 -15.65 -25.21 -20.68
CA ASP A 422 -16.25 -24.16 -21.50
C ASP A 422 -15.60 -24.12 -22.88
N GLU A 423 -16.29 -24.66 -23.88
CA GLU A 423 -15.81 -24.78 -25.27
C GLU A 423 -15.23 -23.50 -25.89
N ARG A 424 -15.59 -22.31 -25.39
CA ARG A 424 -15.01 -21.03 -25.84
C ARG A 424 -13.50 -20.95 -25.63
N TYR A 425 -12.92 -21.71 -24.69
CA TYR A 425 -11.46 -21.72 -24.49
C TYR A 425 -10.68 -22.17 -25.73
N LYS A 426 -11.33 -22.94 -26.63
CA LYS A 426 -10.75 -23.37 -27.91
C LYS A 426 -10.58 -22.23 -28.92
N LEU A 427 -11.07 -21.04 -28.61
CA LEU A 427 -10.89 -19.82 -29.42
C LEU A 427 -9.67 -19.01 -28.98
N ILE A 428 -9.15 -19.23 -27.76
CA ILE A 428 -8.13 -18.38 -27.16
C ILE A 428 -6.78 -18.61 -27.86
N THR A 429 -6.20 -17.53 -28.38
CA THR A 429 -4.87 -17.53 -29.03
C THR A 429 -3.84 -16.77 -28.20
N ALA A 430 -2.55 -16.92 -28.53
CA ALA A 430 -1.48 -16.15 -27.88
C ALA A 430 -1.67 -14.64 -28.10
N ARG A 431 -2.13 -14.23 -29.29
CA ARG A 431 -2.49 -12.84 -29.59
C ARG A 431 -3.51 -12.29 -28.60
N MET A 432 -4.60 -13.03 -28.40
CA MET A 432 -5.67 -12.61 -27.49
C MET A 432 -5.19 -12.47 -26.05
N VAL A 433 -4.24 -13.30 -25.61
CA VAL A 433 -3.62 -13.17 -24.29
C VAL A 433 -2.88 -11.84 -24.17
N VAL A 434 -1.93 -11.59 -25.07
CA VAL A 434 -1.03 -10.43 -24.95
C VAL A 434 -1.69 -9.11 -25.36
N SER A 435 -2.86 -9.17 -26.01
CA SER A 435 -3.70 -8.02 -26.32
C SER A 435 -4.93 -7.90 -25.40
N HIS A 436 -5.05 -8.72 -24.34
CA HIS A 436 -6.15 -8.64 -23.37
C HIS A 436 -7.57 -8.79 -23.96
N THR A 437 -7.78 -9.79 -24.82
CA THR A 437 -9.09 -10.11 -25.41
C THR A 437 -9.53 -11.55 -25.16
N THR A 438 -8.97 -12.21 -24.13
CA THR A 438 -9.25 -13.63 -23.83
C THR A 438 -10.64 -13.89 -23.25
N GLY A 439 -11.26 -12.90 -22.61
CA GLY A 439 -12.44 -13.12 -21.78
C GLY A 439 -12.15 -13.63 -20.37
N PHE A 440 -10.89 -13.83 -19.99
CA PHE A 440 -10.55 -14.20 -18.61
C PHE A 440 -10.62 -12.99 -17.65
N PRO A 441 -10.93 -13.20 -16.37
CA PRO A 441 -10.78 -12.16 -15.35
C PRO A 441 -9.31 -11.72 -15.24
N ASN A 442 -9.07 -10.60 -14.56
CA ASN A 442 -7.71 -10.19 -14.21
C ASN A 442 -7.02 -11.25 -13.34
N TRP A 443 -7.68 -11.57 -12.24
CA TRP A 443 -7.30 -12.63 -11.31
C TRP A 443 -8.55 -13.42 -10.96
N ARG A 444 -8.45 -14.75 -10.90
CA ARG A 444 -9.60 -15.59 -10.55
C ARG A 444 -9.94 -15.43 -9.06
N SER A 445 -11.21 -15.57 -8.72
CA SER A 445 -11.68 -15.81 -7.35
C SER A 445 -12.35 -17.18 -7.31
N GLY A 446 -11.55 -18.24 -7.15
CA GLY A 446 -11.99 -19.63 -7.29
C GLY A 446 -11.77 -20.17 -8.69
N LYS A 447 -12.81 -20.76 -9.29
CA LYS A 447 -12.74 -21.38 -10.62
C LYS A 447 -12.49 -20.32 -11.71
N LEU A 448 -11.62 -20.61 -12.69
CA LEU A 448 -11.34 -19.69 -13.79
C LEU A 448 -12.49 -19.70 -14.80
N GLU A 449 -13.15 -18.56 -15.05
CA GLU A 449 -14.30 -18.45 -15.95
C GLU A 449 -14.05 -17.53 -17.15
N ILE A 450 -14.70 -17.83 -18.29
CA ILE A 450 -14.70 -16.96 -19.48
C ILE A 450 -15.89 -15.99 -19.37
N GLN A 451 -15.60 -14.73 -19.05
CA GLN A 451 -16.57 -13.65 -18.81
C GLN A 451 -17.25 -13.17 -20.10
N PHE A 452 -16.55 -13.21 -21.23
CA PHE A 452 -17.08 -12.85 -22.54
C PHE A 452 -16.42 -13.68 -23.64
N THR A 453 -17.04 -13.76 -24.83
CA THR A 453 -16.49 -14.53 -25.94
C THR A 453 -15.09 -14.02 -26.33
N PRO A 454 -14.05 -14.87 -26.36
CA PRO A 454 -12.70 -14.46 -26.72
C PRO A 454 -12.66 -13.70 -28.06
N GLY A 455 -11.88 -12.63 -28.12
CA GLY A 455 -11.73 -11.75 -29.27
C GLY A 455 -12.82 -10.69 -29.45
N THR A 456 -13.90 -10.70 -28.67
CA THR A 456 -15.02 -9.76 -28.89
C THR A 456 -14.91 -8.44 -28.12
N GLN A 457 -14.17 -8.42 -27.02
CA GLN A 457 -14.05 -7.29 -26.10
C GLN A 457 -12.65 -7.23 -25.49
N PHE A 458 -12.27 -6.04 -25.01
CA PHE A 458 -11.13 -5.86 -24.13
C PHE A 458 -11.47 -6.29 -22.70
N GLY A 459 -10.56 -7.02 -22.06
CA GLY A 459 -10.60 -7.39 -20.66
C GLY A 459 -9.19 -7.65 -20.15
N TYR A 460 -8.65 -6.71 -19.36
CA TYR A 460 -7.31 -6.82 -18.81
C TYR A 460 -7.17 -8.09 -17.96
N SER A 461 -6.22 -8.95 -18.33
CA SER A 461 -6.11 -10.29 -17.77
C SER A 461 -4.68 -10.68 -17.41
N GLY A 462 -4.40 -10.87 -16.11
CA GLY A 462 -3.22 -11.55 -15.60
C GLY A 462 -3.30 -13.06 -15.75
N GLU A 463 -4.48 -13.67 -15.53
CA GLU A 463 -4.73 -15.10 -15.75
C GLU A 463 -4.42 -15.56 -17.18
N GLY A 464 -4.67 -14.70 -18.18
CA GLY A 464 -4.27 -14.97 -19.57
C GLY A 464 -2.76 -15.20 -19.70
N PHE A 465 -1.95 -14.37 -19.05
CA PHE A 465 -0.49 -14.48 -19.07
C PHE A 465 0.01 -15.73 -18.35
N GLU A 466 -0.63 -16.11 -17.23
CA GLU A 466 -0.33 -17.36 -16.53
C GLU A 466 -0.65 -18.59 -17.40
N TYR A 467 -1.79 -18.56 -18.12
CA TYR A 467 -2.12 -19.63 -19.06
C TYR A 467 -1.10 -19.72 -20.19
N LEU A 468 -0.75 -18.60 -20.83
CA LEU A 468 0.26 -18.57 -21.89
C LEU A 468 1.63 -19.02 -21.38
N GLY A 469 2.00 -18.64 -20.16
CA GLY A 469 3.20 -19.13 -19.45
C GLY A 469 3.27 -20.65 -19.40
N LYS A 470 2.18 -21.31 -18.98
CA LYS A 470 2.10 -22.77 -18.95
C LYS A 470 2.24 -23.39 -20.34
N VAL A 471 1.60 -22.81 -21.36
CA VAL A 471 1.70 -23.30 -22.76
C VAL A 471 3.13 -23.20 -23.28
N VAL A 472 3.82 -22.07 -23.09
CA VAL A 472 5.19 -21.90 -23.61
C VAL A 472 6.20 -22.73 -22.82
N SER A 473 6.00 -22.92 -21.51
CA SER A 473 6.81 -23.83 -20.70
C SER A 473 6.64 -25.27 -21.18
N HIS A 474 5.40 -25.70 -21.48
CA HIS A 474 5.13 -27.01 -22.05
C HIS A 474 5.83 -27.22 -23.41
N LEU A 475 5.71 -26.24 -24.32
CA LEU A 475 6.28 -26.33 -25.67
C LEU A 475 7.81 -26.35 -25.69
N THR A 476 8.45 -25.63 -24.76
CA THR A 476 9.91 -25.48 -24.72
C THR A 476 10.60 -26.48 -23.78
N GLY A 477 9.85 -27.06 -22.83
CA GLY A 477 10.41 -27.88 -21.75
C GLY A 477 11.21 -27.08 -20.72
N LYS A 478 11.18 -25.75 -20.77
CA LYS A 478 11.92 -24.85 -19.86
C LYS A 478 11.04 -24.39 -18.71
N SER A 479 11.67 -24.09 -17.56
CA SER A 479 11.02 -23.29 -16.53
C SER A 479 10.76 -21.87 -17.05
N LEU A 480 9.79 -21.15 -16.45
CA LEU A 480 9.52 -19.76 -16.83
C LEU A 480 10.73 -18.84 -16.57
N ILE A 481 11.50 -19.12 -15.52
CA ILE A 481 12.73 -18.39 -15.19
C ILE A 481 13.75 -18.58 -16.32
N ASP A 482 14.06 -19.84 -16.68
CA ASP A 482 15.03 -20.14 -17.73
C ASP A 482 14.58 -19.62 -19.09
N LEU A 483 13.27 -19.67 -19.37
CA LEU A 483 12.72 -19.16 -20.61
C LEU A 483 12.97 -17.65 -20.75
N VAL A 484 12.60 -16.85 -19.75
CA VAL A 484 12.82 -15.39 -19.81
C VAL A 484 14.30 -15.03 -19.74
N GLN A 485 15.10 -15.80 -18.99
CA GLN A 485 16.55 -15.65 -18.94
C GLN A 485 17.17 -15.82 -20.34
N ASP A 486 16.80 -16.89 -21.06
CA ASP A 486 17.37 -17.23 -22.36
C ASP A 486 16.85 -16.36 -23.50
N GLU A 487 15.56 -16.02 -23.47
CA GLU A 487 14.93 -15.26 -24.56
C GLU A 487 15.08 -13.74 -24.38
N VAL A 488 15.26 -13.24 -23.16
CA VAL A 488 15.22 -11.80 -22.89
C VAL A 488 16.43 -11.33 -22.09
N PHE A 489 16.65 -11.84 -20.89
CA PHE A 489 17.65 -11.23 -20.01
C PHE A 489 19.08 -11.37 -20.54
N THR A 490 19.50 -12.59 -20.89
CA THR A 490 20.85 -12.84 -21.40
C THR A 490 21.09 -12.14 -22.75
N PRO A 491 20.21 -12.25 -23.78
CA PRO A 491 20.47 -11.61 -25.07
C PRO A 491 20.45 -10.08 -25.04
N LEU A 492 19.73 -9.48 -24.09
CA LEU A 492 19.61 -8.03 -23.94
C LEU A 492 20.54 -7.45 -22.87
N GLY A 493 21.31 -8.29 -22.17
CA GLY A 493 22.23 -7.86 -21.11
C GLY A 493 21.54 -7.33 -19.86
N MET A 494 20.36 -7.87 -19.52
CA MET A 494 19.58 -7.46 -18.35
C MET A 494 20.03 -8.19 -17.07
N GLU A 495 21.25 -7.90 -16.62
CA GLU A 495 21.88 -8.59 -15.48
C GLU A 495 21.27 -8.26 -14.11
N ASN A 496 20.49 -7.17 -14.01
CA ASN A 496 19.82 -6.75 -12.78
C ASN A 496 18.29 -6.90 -12.89
N ALA A 497 17.84 -8.04 -13.43
CA ALA A 497 16.45 -8.39 -13.61
C ALA A 497 16.19 -9.83 -13.14
N TYR A 498 15.15 -10.03 -12.33
CA TYR A 498 14.81 -11.32 -11.73
C TYR A 498 13.30 -11.52 -11.75
N LEU A 499 12.80 -12.71 -12.06
CA LEU A 499 11.36 -13.02 -11.96
C LEU A 499 10.94 -13.40 -10.54
N VAL A 500 11.89 -13.80 -9.72
CA VAL A 500 11.73 -14.08 -8.30
C VAL A 500 13.01 -13.56 -7.64
N TRP A 501 12.87 -12.58 -6.77
CA TRP A 501 13.98 -12.13 -5.94
C TRP A 501 14.20 -13.10 -4.79
N ASN A 502 15.46 -13.38 -4.47
CA ASN A 502 15.86 -14.06 -3.25
C ASN A 502 17.06 -13.35 -2.61
N GLU A 503 17.25 -13.54 -1.31
CA GLU A 503 18.34 -12.91 -0.55
C GLU A 503 19.72 -13.36 -1.04
N GLU A 504 19.84 -14.59 -1.55
CA GLU A 504 21.09 -15.14 -2.09
C GLU A 504 21.63 -14.36 -3.30
N SER A 505 20.76 -13.63 -4.01
CA SER A 505 21.19 -12.71 -5.07
C SER A 505 22.12 -11.61 -4.60
N GLY A 506 22.11 -11.29 -3.29
CA GLY A 506 22.89 -10.22 -2.67
C GLY A 506 22.51 -8.82 -3.17
N ARG A 507 21.39 -8.67 -3.88
CA ARG A 507 20.91 -7.41 -4.43
C ARG A 507 19.98 -6.70 -3.45
N PRO A 508 20.18 -5.40 -3.17
CA PRO A 508 19.22 -4.63 -2.37
C PRO A 508 17.86 -4.59 -3.08
N LYS A 509 16.79 -4.71 -2.32
CA LYS A 509 15.40 -4.62 -2.79
C LYS A 509 14.69 -3.55 -1.97
N ALA A 510 13.97 -2.66 -2.64
CA ALA A 510 13.10 -1.70 -1.97
C ALA A 510 11.92 -2.43 -1.30
N MET A 511 11.50 -1.96 -0.14
CA MET A 511 10.33 -2.45 0.58
C MET A 511 9.06 -1.72 0.17
N ALA A 512 7.92 -2.40 0.25
CA ALA A 512 6.62 -1.86 -0.10
C ALA A 512 6.18 -0.75 0.87
N HIS A 513 5.60 0.34 0.35
CA HIS A 513 4.92 1.35 1.18
C HIS A 513 3.49 1.58 0.68
N MET A 514 2.53 1.45 1.58
CA MET A 514 1.12 1.76 1.34
C MET A 514 0.84 3.19 1.81
N HIS A 515 0.26 4.04 0.98
CA HIS A 515 -0.03 5.45 1.36
C HIS A 515 1.20 6.25 1.83
N GLY A 516 2.37 6.02 1.21
CA GLY A 516 3.64 6.68 1.58
C GLY A 516 4.22 6.21 2.92
N LYS A 517 3.68 5.12 3.45
CA LYS A 517 3.89 4.61 4.80
C LYS A 517 4.36 3.16 4.70
N SER A 518 5.39 2.76 5.44
CA SER A 518 5.90 1.37 5.43
C SER A 518 5.03 0.48 6.32
N PRO A 519 4.12 -0.35 5.79
CA PRO A 519 3.92 -1.64 6.45
C PRO A 519 3.90 -2.82 5.47
N GLN A 520 4.22 -4.00 6.03
CA GLN A 520 4.12 -5.37 5.50
C GLN A 520 5.22 -5.83 4.53
N SER A 521 6.06 -6.74 5.03
CA SER A 521 6.60 -7.82 4.20
C SER A 521 5.42 -8.71 3.78
N ARG A 522 4.81 -8.42 2.62
CA ARG A 522 3.97 -9.44 2.00
C ARG A 522 4.87 -10.62 1.64
N ARG A 523 4.36 -11.85 1.78
CA ARG A 523 5.06 -13.07 1.36
C ARG A 523 5.63 -12.84 -0.04
N GLN A 524 6.93 -13.05 -0.19
CA GLN A 524 7.62 -12.88 -1.46
C GLN A 524 7.00 -13.82 -2.51
N TRP A 525 7.16 -13.49 -3.78
CA TRP A 525 6.76 -14.38 -4.86
C TRP A 525 7.60 -15.66 -4.78
N ASP A 526 7.04 -16.75 -4.25
CA ASP A 526 7.75 -18.04 -4.16
C ASP A 526 7.94 -18.72 -5.53
N ALA A 527 7.20 -18.24 -6.55
CA ALA A 527 7.24 -18.72 -7.91
C ALA A 527 7.05 -17.55 -8.91
N PRO A 528 7.59 -17.66 -10.13
CA PRO A 528 7.44 -16.62 -11.14
C PRO A 528 5.97 -16.49 -11.57
N ASN A 529 5.51 -15.25 -11.75
CA ASN A 529 4.22 -14.90 -12.31
C ASN A 529 4.43 -13.99 -13.52
N MET A 530 3.99 -14.42 -14.70
CA MET A 530 4.26 -13.74 -15.99
C MET A 530 3.49 -12.43 -16.17
N ALA A 531 2.65 -12.11 -15.19
CA ALA A 531 1.91 -10.87 -15.15
C ALA A 531 2.39 -9.87 -14.09
N ALA A 532 3.22 -10.24 -13.10
CA ALA A 532 3.44 -9.36 -11.94
C ALA A 532 4.76 -9.49 -11.16
N SER A 533 5.57 -10.54 -11.35
CA SER A 533 6.66 -10.86 -10.40
C SER A 533 8.04 -10.30 -10.72
N LEU A 534 8.21 -9.52 -11.80
CA LEU A 534 9.53 -8.97 -12.18
C LEU A 534 10.08 -8.02 -11.10
N HIS A 535 11.29 -8.29 -10.63
CA HIS A 535 12.15 -7.40 -9.85
C HIS A 535 13.25 -6.83 -10.74
N ILE A 536 13.37 -5.51 -10.82
CA ILE A 536 14.29 -4.84 -11.76
C ILE A 536 14.62 -3.41 -11.29
N ASP A 537 15.70 -2.81 -11.82
CA ASP A 537 15.96 -1.36 -11.72
C ASP A 537 15.51 -0.59 -12.99
N ALA A 538 15.37 0.73 -12.90
CA ALA A 538 14.84 1.53 -14.00
C ALA A 538 15.77 1.55 -15.23
N LYS A 539 17.09 1.51 -15.03
CA LYS A 539 18.06 1.50 -16.15
C LYS A 539 17.97 0.20 -16.93
N THR A 540 17.87 -0.95 -16.27
CA THR A 540 17.74 -2.24 -16.95
C THR A 540 16.43 -2.34 -17.73
N TYR A 541 15.32 -1.82 -17.20
CA TYR A 541 14.08 -1.76 -17.97
C TYR A 541 14.16 -0.76 -19.14
N ALA A 542 14.85 0.38 -18.97
CA ALA A 542 15.07 1.34 -20.05
C ALA A 542 15.89 0.72 -21.20
N GLN A 543 16.89 -0.11 -20.88
CA GLN A 543 17.63 -0.91 -21.86
C GLN A 543 16.73 -1.88 -22.63
N PHE A 544 15.78 -2.52 -21.94
CA PHE A 544 14.76 -3.36 -22.57
C PHE A 544 13.91 -2.56 -23.57
N LEU A 545 13.38 -1.39 -23.20
CA LEU A 545 12.60 -0.54 -24.12
C LEU A 545 13.41 -0.12 -25.34
N ILE A 546 14.68 0.25 -25.15
CA ILE A 546 15.60 0.58 -26.23
C ILE A 546 15.79 -0.62 -27.17
N ALA A 547 15.98 -1.82 -26.62
CA ALA A 547 16.14 -3.04 -27.41
C ALA A 547 14.87 -3.38 -28.22
N VAL A 548 13.69 -3.25 -27.61
CA VAL A 548 12.39 -3.39 -28.28
C VAL A 548 12.27 -2.39 -29.43
N SER A 549 12.57 -1.11 -29.19
CA SER A 549 12.49 -0.06 -30.22
C SER A 549 13.37 -0.33 -31.45
N LYS A 550 14.47 -1.07 -31.26
CA LYS A 550 15.43 -1.46 -32.29
C LYS A 550 15.14 -2.84 -32.89
N GLY A 551 14.18 -3.60 -32.35
CA GLY A 551 13.86 -4.97 -32.77
C GLY A 551 15.00 -5.96 -32.53
N VAL A 552 15.77 -5.83 -31.44
CA VAL A 552 16.97 -6.66 -31.20
C VAL A 552 16.61 -8.15 -31.06
N GLY A 553 16.82 -8.93 -32.11
CA GLY A 553 16.48 -10.36 -32.10
C GLY A 553 15.04 -10.67 -32.48
N LEU A 554 14.31 -9.69 -33.02
CA LEU A 554 13.01 -9.87 -33.68
C LEU A 554 13.11 -9.61 -35.18
N SER A 555 12.23 -10.22 -35.96
CA SER A 555 11.99 -9.81 -37.34
C SER A 555 11.29 -8.46 -37.37
N ARG A 556 11.46 -7.72 -38.48
CA ARG A 556 10.77 -6.45 -38.68
C ARG A 556 9.24 -6.61 -38.65
N ALA A 557 8.73 -7.70 -39.21
CA ALA A 557 7.29 -7.97 -39.26
C ALA A 557 6.71 -8.15 -37.85
N THR A 558 7.37 -8.94 -37.01
CA THR A 558 6.94 -9.16 -35.63
C THR A 558 7.03 -7.89 -34.80
N LEU A 559 8.08 -7.08 -34.96
CA LEU A 559 8.14 -5.77 -34.29
C LEU A 559 7.00 -4.84 -34.72
N GLU A 560 6.71 -4.75 -36.03
CA GLU A 560 5.61 -3.93 -36.54
C GLU A 560 4.26 -4.39 -36.01
N GLU A 561 4.07 -5.71 -35.92
CA GLU A 561 2.86 -6.32 -35.38
C GLU A 561 2.67 -6.02 -33.89
N MET A 562 3.73 -6.12 -33.09
CA MET A 562 3.69 -5.75 -31.66
C MET A 562 3.26 -4.29 -31.43
N MET A 563 3.60 -3.41 -32.36
CA MET A 563 3.32 -1.97 -32.31
C MET A 563 2.02 -1.58 -33.03
N THR A 564 1.25 -2.56 -33.51
CA THR A 564 -0.03 -2.32 -34.18
C THR A 564 -1.18 -2.48 -33.18
N VAL A 565 -2.12 -1.54 -33.19
CA VAL A 565 -3.34 -1.61 -32.36
C VAL A 565 -4.09 -2.91 -32.63
N GLN A 566 -4.26 -3.71 -31.58
CA GLN A 566 -5.04 -4.96 -31.60
C GLN A 566 -6.43 -4.76 -31.00
N THR A 567 -6.55 -3.89 -30.00
CA THR A 567 -7.81 -3.59 -29.32
C THR A 567 -7.78 -2.20 -28.67
N GLU A 568 -8.93 -1.56 -28.59
CA GLU A 568 -9.12 -0.29 -27.90
C GLU A 568 -9.44 -0.54 -26.43
N VAL A 569 -8.96 0.32 -25.53
CA VAL A 569 -9.34 0.29 -24.12
C VAL A 569 -10.59 1.15 -23.94
N PRO A 570 -11.72 0.60 -23.49
CA PRO A 570 -12.92 1.40 -23.23
C PRO A 570 -12.65 2.51 -22.22
N ASP A 571 -13.21 3.70 -22.49
CA ASP A 571 -13.15 4.88 -21.62
C ASP A 571 -11.73 5.42 -21.31
N ALA A 572 -10.74 5.05 -22.12
CA ALA A 572 -9.37 5.58 -22.06
C ALA A 572 -8.90 6.02 -23.46
N ASP A 573 -8.06 7.05 -23.51
CA ASP A 573 -7.37 7.46 -24.74
C ASP A 573 -6.13 6.58 -24.99
N ALA A 574 -6.33 5.26 -24.95
CA ALA A 574 -5.27 4.27 -25.12
C ALA A 574 -5.80 3.00 -25.80
N SER A 575 -4.90 2.34 -26.52
CA SER A 575 -5.13 1.03 -27.14
C SER A 575 -4.08 0.04 -26.64
N PHE A 576 -4.26 -1.25 -26.94
CA PHE A 576 -3.22 -2.27 -26.72
C PHE A 576 -2.71 -2.82 -28.05
N GLY A 577 -1.38 -2.89 -28.15
CA GLY A 577 -0.67 -3.70 -29.12
C GLY A 577 -0.50 -5.14 -28.60
N LEU A 578 0.61 -5.79 -28.97
CA LEU A 578 0.99 -7.06 -28.34
C LEU A 578 1.89 -6.79 -27.14
N GLY A 579 1.32 -6.86 -25.93
CA GLY A 579 2.05 -6.73 -24.65
C GLY A 579 2.33 -5.31 -24.21
N PHE A 580 2.00 -4.29 -25.01
CA PHE A 580 2.22 -2.87 -24.71
C PHE A 580 0.94 -2.07 -24.82
N SER A 581 0.76 -1.10 -23.92
CA SER A 581 -0.19 -0.02 -24.17
C SER A 581 0.39 0.92 -25.22
N LEU A 582 -0.50 1.41 -26.09
CA LEU A 582 -0.22 2.31 -27.19
C LEU A 582 -1.03 3.59 -26.98
N GLU A 583 -0.35 4.72 -27.00
CA GLU A 583 -0.97 6.04 -26.82
C GLU A 583 -0.43 7.00 -27.87
N GLU A 584 -1.33 7.63 -28.61
CA GLU A 584 -0.97 8.71 -29.53
C GLU A 584 -0.65 9.97 -28.71
N SER A 585 0.40 10.67 -29.09
CA SER A 585 0.81 11.90 -28.42
C SER A 585 1.35 12.92 -29.43
N PRO A 586 1.44 14.22 -29.07
CA PRO A 586 2.03 15.24 -29.94
C PRO A 586 3.48 14.93 -30.37
N VAL A 587 4.16 14.05 -29.64
CA VAL A 587 5.57 13.69 -29.85
C VAL A 587 5.73 12.31 -30.53
N GLY A 588 4.61 11.76 -31.01
CA GLY A 588 4.48 10.48 -31.71
C GLY A 588 3.92 9.36 -30.84
N LEU A 589 3.72 8.19 -31.45
CA LEU A 589 3.23 7.00 -30.77
C LEU A 589 4.14 6.61 -29.59
N ARG A 590 3.54 6.58 -28.41
CA ARG A 590 4.11 6.01 -27.17
C ARG A 590 3.78 4.54 -27.12
N PHE A 591 4.78 3.68 -26.89
CA PHE A 591 4.54 2.34 -26.39
C PHE A 591 5.12 2.20 -24.99
N GLY A 592 4.44 1.47 -24.12
CA GLY A 592 4.82 1.37 -22.72
C GLY A 592 3.93 0.41 -21.94
N HIS A 593 4.10 0.42 -20.63
CA HIS A 593 3.23 -0.29 -19.70
C HIS A 593 3.43 0.27 -18.29
N GLY A 594 2.34 0.38 -17.52
CA GLY A 594 2.36 0.68 -16.09
C GLY A 594 2.07 -0.54 -15.23
N GLY A 595 2.33 -0.48 -13.93
CA GLY A 595 2.11 -1.61 -13.05
C GLY A 595 1.95 -1.19 -11.60
N ARG A 596 1.14 -1.97 -10.87
CA ARG A 596 0.92 -1.79 -9.44
C ARG A 596 0.92 -3.14 -8.74
N ASN A 597 1.82 -3.29 -7.77
CA ASN A 597 1.78 -4.35 -6.77
C ASN A 597 1.44 -3.70 -5.42
N PHE A 598 1.28 -4.52 -4.38
CA PHE A 598 1.13 -4.02 -3.02
C PHE A 598 2.35 -3.15 -2.65
N GLY A 599 2.12 -1.86 -2.36
CA GLY A 599 3.14 -0.88 -2.03
C GLY A 599 4.17 -0.55 -3.11
N PHE A 600 3.89 -0.87 -4.38
CA PHE A 600 4.75 -0.50 -5.51
C PHE A 600 3.94 0.05 -6.68
N THR A 601 4.46 1.11 -7.31
CA THR A 601 3.97 1.65 -8.58
C THR A 601 5.12 1.68 -9.57
N SER A 602 4.82 1.39 -10.82
CA SER A 602 5.80 1.36 -11.90
C SER A 602 5.16 1.93 -13.17
N GLU A 603 5.92 2.69 -13.95
CA GLU A 603 5.47 3.27 -15.21
C GLU A 603 6.62 3.31 -16.21
N SER A 604 6.31 3.12 -17.49
CA SER A 604 7.29 3.18 -18.55
C SER A 604 6.68 3.64 -19.87
N GLY A 605 7.44 4.41 -20.64
CA GLY A 605 7.02 4.83 -21.96
C GLY A 605 8.20 5.18 -22.86
N PHE A 606 8.10 4.78 -24.13
CA PHE A 606 9.05 5.13 -25.18
C PHE A 606 8.31 5.72 -26.39
N TYR A 607 8.77 6.87 -26.86
CA TYR A 607 8.19 7.60 -27.99
C TYR A 607 9.06 7.37 -29.23
N ARG A 608 8.55 6.61 -30.20
CA ARG A 608 9.37 6.11 -31.32
C ARG A 608 9.95 7.20 -32.21
N VAL A 609 9.18 8.26 -32.47
CA VAL A 609 9.60 9.36 -33.36
C VAL A 609 10.69 10.19 -32.67
N GLY A 610 10.46 10.59 -31.42
CA GLY A 610 11.43 11.33 -30.62
C GLY A 610 12.62 10.50 -30.09
N LYS A 611 12.56 9.17 -30.20
CA LYS A 611 13.56 8.22 -29.65
C LYS A 611 13.88 8.47 -28.17
N MET A 612 12.89 8.95 -27.43
CA MET A 612 13.01 9.34 -26.04
C MET A 612 12.00 8.59 -25.19
N GLY A 613 12.18 8.59 -23.87
CA GLY A 613 11.32 7.87 -22.97
C GLY A 613 11.78 7.93 -21.53
N TYR A 614 11.04 7.26 -20.66
CA TYR A 614 11.40 7.14 -19.25
C TYR A 614 10.92 5.81 -18.67
N VAL A 615 11.57 5.43 -17.58
CA VAL A 615 11.13 4.36 -16.68
C VAL A 615 11.14 4.90 -15.27
N LEU A 616 10.03 4.71 -14.56
CA LEU A 616 9.85 5.07 -13.16
C LEU A 616 9.44 3.83 -12.37
N LEU A 617 10.18 3.51 -11.31
CA LEU A 617 9.84 2.47 -10.35
C LEU A 617 9.79 3.10 -8.96
N VAL A 618 8.69 2.91 -8.23
CA VAL A 618 8.42 3.60 -6.97
C VAL A 618 7.98 2.58 -5.93
N ASN A 619 8.53 2.65 -4.72
CA ASN A 619 8.07 1.85 -3.59
C ASN A 619 6.92 2.53 -2.86
N ASN A 620 5.92 3.00 -3.61
CA ASN A 620 4.69 3.57 -3.07
C ASN A 620 3.56 3.22 -4.02
N ASP A 621 2.45 2.74 -3.49
CA ASP A 621 1.28 2.43 -4.30
C ASP A 621 0.57 3.70 -4.82
N GLU A 622 0.71 4.86 -4.18
CA GLU A 622 0.03 6.10 -4.59
C GLU A 622 0.78 7.00 -5.59
N ALA A 623 1.83 6.50 -6.24
CA ALA A 623 2.73 7.33 -7.06
C ALA A 623 2.14 7.80 -8.41
N GLY A 624 0.91 7.44 -8.76
CA GLY A 624 0.30 7.82 -10.04
C GLY A 624 0.12 9.33 -10.26
N VAL A 625 -0.02 10.13 -9.19
CA VAL A 625 -0.05 11.60 -9.31
C VAL A 625 1.34 12.16 -9.61
N PHE A 626 2.35 11.62 -8.93
CA PHE A 626 3.76 11.94 -9.18
C PHE A 626 4.16 11.58 -10.61
N ASP A 627 3.77 10.39 -11.11
CA ASP A 627 4.04 9.99 -12.51
C ASP A 627 3.43 10.98 -13.52
N ARG A 628 2.19 11.44 -13.32
CA ARG A 628 1.60 12.45 -14.20
C ARG A 628 2.39 13.75 -14.21
N ALA A 629 2.78 14.25 -13.03
CA ALA A 629 3.62 15.44 -12.92
C ALA A 629 4.98 15.22 -13.60
N LEU A 630 5.59 14.04 -13.41
CA LEU A 630 6.86 13.67 -14.04
C LEU A 630 6.72 13.58 -15.57
N ARG A 631 5.70 12.92 -16.10
CA ARG A 631 5.45 12.84 -17.54
C ARG A 631 5.22 14.23 -18.14
N ALA A 632 4.50 15.10 -17.44
CA ALA A 632 4.32 16.49 -17.85
C ALA A 632 5.64 17.25 -17.88
N TYR A 633 6.44 17.12 -16.82
CA TYR A 633 7.77 17.73 -16.75
C TYR A 633 8.71 17.23 -17.86
N LEU A 634 8.70 15.92 -18.13
CA LEU A 634 9.63 15.30 -19.08
C LEU A 634 9.20 15.46 -20.54
N ILE A 635 7.91 15.30 -20.85
CA ILE A 635 7.43 15.08 -22.22
C ILE A 635 6.47 16.18 -22.70
N THR A 636 5.39 16.42 -21.97
CA THR A 636 4.22 17.10 -22.55
C THR A 636 4.11 18.58 -22.18
N GLY A 637 4.83 19.01 -21.14
CA GLY A 637 4.69 20.35 -20.56
C GLY A 637 3.29 20.59 -19.96
N LYS A 638 3.01 21.85 -19.60
CA LYS A 638 1.69 22.28 -19.09
C LYS A 638 0.55 22.16 -20.11
N THR A 639 0.85 21.97 -21.40
CA THR A 639 -0.14 22.01 -22.48
C THR A 639 -1.14 20.84 -22.51
N GLU A 640 -0.88 19.74 -21.81
CA GLU A 640 -1.79 18.58 -21.76
C GLU A 640 -2.39 18.29 -20.39
N VAL A 641 -1.83 18.84 -19.31
CA VAL A 641 -2.38 18.59 -17.98
C VAL A 641 -3.42 19.65 -17.71
N GLY A 642 -4.69 19.25 -17.63
CA GLY A 642 -5.76 20.06 -17.03
C GLY A 642 -5.49 20.27 -15.54
N MET A 643 -4.43 21.02 -15.21
CA MET A 643 -4.07 21.47 -13.86
C MET A 643 -4.69 22.83 -13.52
N ASP A 644 -5.46 23.40 -14.43
CA ASP A 644 -6.37 24.51 -14.14
C ASP A 644 -7.74 23.92 -13.71
N GLU A 645 -7.81 23.30 -12.53
CA GLU A 645 -9.02 23.19 -11.69
C GLU A 645 -8.73 22.56 -10.30
#